data_AF-A0A163MSI4-F1
#
_entry.id   AF-A0A163MSI4-F1
#
_cell.length_a   1.000
_cell.length_b   1.000
_cell.length_c   1.000
_cell.angle_alpha   90.00
_cell.angle_beta   90.00
_cell.angle_gamma   90.00
#
_symmetry.space_group_name_H-M   'P 1'
#
loop_
_entity.id
_entity.type
_entity.pdbx_description
1 polymer ?
#
loop_
_entity_poly.entity_id
_entity_poly.type
_entity_poly.pdbx_seq_one_letter_code
_entity_poly.pdbx_strand_id
1 'polypeptide(L)'
;MITECRKQHRKCVRLDDTDICKRCSRLQLVCLLPSFDNDFDPNESVDGTKQLKKMLATVNLLQHTIHQVEMEMDWYRQRQSVYTMDPKDLDTADSTNMGKLKITQDRPPVEPLCWLDDTFSESGGSSATNPSSSKDSDDCCTTTDELMIIDCNDSPYSTTSASSIVPQSYEDHHRYQQQQLQLQQQQQHQDRLLLRNGKEWQVSLVNGQWRIHTDITTLSGLDQLYQVLHTSPSPFQGIHGKTPIIIQACDTRTIFPLTIKLARNHLLYDTKRLALQNGNHQGLYPTPDLLIQRPKWVVDRLVYMFLKCYNPSMTFVHHPTYLAYYQQLEDPLTCPVTMALCSYVCCGHHNASTPGNDNDDVYYDDNGMEWFSSMMDRRAMGEYFYRQCRHTLDDIFDEPQRRLETVMAINILKRFLMNTLRVSEMRKLETIAYLICVDLKPFYQSPSLASKQVEREMYARHYAFSIWCHVAVDFFMDSISSHDDVDFIRLSILPGESEFTWKFLHLQNHFFDILLDPSVYIVYENVQRILLGDKVEMTLELILRFEQVTMKWWEQLPTDLRLCDNPYDFDNVKLVIQQTQDESKLTLFIFFLDVAASFHYCLLKIQTKMTSNADGDMVGIDKDVLAHIHKKSLKACLDLSEMMILSVNKLDTNVGYSQFLSDVFLFVAVDVLASLTFCDDPLVALKAKQKLAMCFSALDAADFMEGHRVPLASSPLTTTLINSNATLFHLYNQYPQPRYALLYDICRFLSPLDSPSPL
;
A
#
# COMPACT_ATOMS: atom_id res chain seq x y z
N MET A 1 -43.13 18.08 -14.46
CA MET A 1 -42.70 16.70 -14.76
C MET A 1 -41.18 16.73 -14.71
N ILE A 2 -40.50 15.97 -13.85
CA ILE A 2 -39.05 16.12 -13.68
C ILE A 2 -38.35 15.38 -14.82
N THR A 3 -37.78 16.12 -15.77
CA THR A 3 -37.09 15.56 -16.94
C THR A 3 -35.59 15.41 -16.63
N GLU A 4 -35.12 14.18 -16.43
CA GLU A 4 -33.69 13.88 -16.19
C GLU A 4 -32.89 13.85 -17.51
N CYS A 5 -31.85 14.67 -17.62
CA CYS A 5 -30.98 14.70 -18.80
C CYS A 5 -29.97 13.54 -18.82
N ARG A 6 -30.42 12.32 -19.12
CA ARG A 6 -29.57 11.11 -19.06
C ARG A 6 -28.55 10.94 -20.21
N LYS A 7 -28.69 11.67 -21.33
CA LYS A 7 -27.87 11.46 -22.55
C LYS A 7 -26.38 11.81 -22.41
N GLN A 8 -25.94 12.48 -21.34
CA GLN A 8 -24.52 12.84 -21.11
C GLN A 8 -23.95 12.40 -19.75
N HIS A 9 -24.54 11.41 -19.07
CA HIS A 9 -24.14 11.02 -17.70
C HIS A 9 -24.21 12.14 -16.64
N ARG A 10 -24.86 13.26 -16.96
CA ARG A 10 -25.07 14.38 -16.03
C ARG A 10 -26.43 14.24 -15.36
N LYS A 11 -26.48 14.17 -14.03
CA LYS A 11 -27.75 14.26 -13.27
C LYS A 11 -28.25 15.70 -13.26
N CYS A 12 -28.71 16.19 -14.39
CA CYS A 12 -29.33 17.50 -14.49
C CYS A 12 -30.84 17.34 -14.27
N VAL A 13 -31.32 17.90 -13.15
CA VAL A 13 -32.74 18.00 -12.81
C VAL A 13 -33.26 19.34 -13.33
N ARG A 14 -34.32 19.30 -14.15
CA ARG A 14 -35.05 20.48 -14.60
C ARG A 14 -36.40 20.55 -13.90
N LEU A 15 -36.81 21.75 -13.52
CA LEU A 15 -38.14 22.01 -12.95
C LEU A 15 -39.18 22.11 -14.07
N ASP A 16 -38.81 22.70 -15.21
CA ASP A 16 -39.60 22.77 -16.45
C ASP A 16 -38.73 22.54 -17.70
N ASP A 17 -39.36 22.09 -18.80
CA ASP A 17 -38.68 21.74 -20.05
C ASP A 17 -38.00 22.94 -20.75
N THR A 18 -38.41 24.15 -20.40
CA THR A 18 -37.85 25.42 -20.92
C THR A 18 -36.64 25.91 -20.15
N ASP A 19 -36.40 25.41 -18.93
CA ASP A 19 -35.37 25.95 -18.05
C ASP A 19 -34.01 25.26 -18.28
N ILE A 20 -32.96 26.07 -18.37
CA ILE A 20 -31.58 25.58 -18.32
C ILE A 20 -31.42 24.87 -16.96
N CYS A 21 -30.85 23.65 -16.95
CA CYS A 21 -30.63 22.98 -15.67
C CYS A 21 -29.69 23.82 -14.80
N LYS A 22 -30.05 24.01 -13.52
CA LYS A 22 -29.26 24.76 -12.53
C LYS A 22 -27.77 24.37 -12.55
N ARG A 23 -27.47 23.08 -12.69
CA ARG A 23 -26.08 22.57 -12.75
C ARG A 23 -25.34 23.05 -14.01
N CYS A 24 -25.95 22.88 -15.19
CA CYS A 24 -25.34 23.36 -16.45
C CYS A 24 -25.18 24.88 -16.46
N SER A 25 -26.16 25.61 -15.91
CA SER A 25 -26.07 27.06 -15.76
C SER A 25 -24.91 27.47 -14.84
N ARG A 26 -24.73 26.78 -13.70
CA ARG A 26 -23.62 27.03 -12.76
C ARG A 26 -22.26 26.77 -13.39
N LEU A 27 -22.14 25.67 -14.15
CA LEU A 27 -20.89 25.28 -14.81
C LEU A 27 -20.62 26.01 -16.13
N GLN A 28 -21.51 26.92 -16.56
CA GLN A 28 -21.45 27.59 -17.86
C GLN A 28 -21.37 26.62 -19.05
N LEU A 29 -22.03 25.47 -18.92
CA LEU A 29 -22.10 24.45 -19.96
C LEU A 29 -23.43 24.52 -20.69
N VAL A 30 -23.42 24.25 -22.00
CA VAL A 30 -24.65 24.15 -22.78
C VAL A 30 -25.46 22.94 -22.30
N CYS A 31 -26.62 23.21 -21.72
CA CYS A 31 -27.55 22.16 -21.30
C CYS A 31 -28.23 21.57 -22.54
N LEU A 32 -27.66 20.49 -23.08
CA LEU A 32 -28.27 19.78 -24.21
C LEU A 32 -29.58 19.13 -23.73
N LEU A 33 -30.72 19.63 -24.22
CA LEU A 33 -31.96 18.89 -24.15
C LEU A 33 -31.71 17.53 -24.80
N PRO A 34 -32.13 16.39 -24.20
CA PRO A 34 -32.42 15.25 -25.04
C PRO A 34 -33.44 15.78 -26.05
N SER A 35 -33.06 15.86 -27.33
CA SER A 35 -34.05 16.06 -28.38
C SER A 35 -35.13 15.03 -28.08
N PHE A 36 -36.37 15.49 -27.95
CA PHE A 36 -37.53 14.65 -28.13
C PHE A 36 -37.46 14.17 -29.58
N ASP A 37 -36.53 13.25 -29.86
CA ASP A 37 -36.71 12.30 -30.93
C ASP A 37 -37.93 11.51 -30.45
N ASN A 38 -39.12 11.99 -30.83
CA ASN A 38 -40.32 11.20 -30.74
C ASN A 38 -39.99 9.91 -31.50
N ASP A 39 -39.72 8.82 -30.77
CA ASP A 39 -39.47 7.47 -31.31
C ASP A 39 -40.72 6.88 -31.99
N PHE A 40 -41.67 7.73 -32.36
CA PHE A 40 -42.84 7.46 -33.19
C PHE A 40 -42.94 8.59 -34.22
N ASP A 41 -42.07 8.59 -35.21
CA ASP A 41 -42.48 9.06 -36.53
C ASP A 41 -43.14 7.85 -37.23
N PRO A 42 -44.48 7.79 -37.32
CA PRO A 42 -45.18 6.68 -37.95
C PRO A 42 -44.90 6.56 -39.46
N ASN A 43 -44.14 7.48 -40.04
CA ASN A 43 -43.65 7.43 -41.43
C ASN A 43 -42.16 7.07 -41.54
N GLU A 44 -41.45 6.79 -40.43
CA GLU A 44 -40.04 6.36 -40.50
C GLU A 44 -40.01 4.92 -41.05
N SER A 45 -39.50 4.75 -42.27
CA SER A 45 -39.42 3.45 -42.93
C SER A 45 -38.60 2.48 -42.08
N VAL A 46 -39.12 1.26 -41.90
CA VAL A 46 -38.53 0.14 -41.15
C VAL A 46 -37.26 -0.43 -41.85
N ASP A 47 -36.42 0.41 -42.45
CA ASP A 47 -35.23 -0.03 -43.21
C ASP A 47 -33.94 -0.07 -42.36
N GLY A 48 -34.01 0.34 -41.09
CA GLY A 48 -32.85 0.34 -40.19
C GLY A 48 -31.84 1.47 -40.44
N THR A 49 -32.11 2.46 -41.29
CA THR A 49 -31.21 3.59 -41.59
C THR A 49 -30.78 4.36 -40.35
N LYS A 50 -31.64 4.50 -39.34
CA LYS A 50 -31.30 5.20 -38.09
C LYS A 50 -30.30 4.40 -37.25
N GLN A 51 -30.50 3.08 -37.16
CA GLN A 51 -29.56 2.17 -36.50
C GLN A 51 -28.23 2.12 -37.26
N LEU A 52 -28.29 2.12 -38.60
CA LEU A 52 -27.11 2.17 -39.46
C LEU A 52 -26.36 3.49 -39.27
N LYS A 53 -27.04 4.65 -39.26
CA LYS A 53 -26.43 5.97 -39.00
C LYS A 53 -25.81 6.04 -37.60
N LYS A 54 -26.47 5.44 -36.59
CA LYS A 54 -25.93 5.37 -35.23
C LYS A 54 -24.69 4.49 -35.16
N MET A 55 -24.71 3.33 -35.81
CA MET A 55 -23.53 2.47 -35.95
C MET A 55 -22.41 3.17 -36.71
N LEU A 56 -22.72 3.92 -37.78
CA LEU A 56 -21.75 4.70 -38.55
C LEU A 56 -21.11 5.80 -37.71
N ALA A 57 -21.90 6.50 -36.88
CA ALA A 57 -21.40 7.49 -35.94
C ALA A 57 -20.49 6.85 -34.88
N THR A 58 -20.84 5.68 -34.36
CA THR A 58 -20.01 4.93 -33.42
C THR A 58 -18.70 4.44 -34.06
N VAL A 59 -18.75 3.94 -35.30
CA VAL A 59 -17.56 3.51 -36.05
C VAL A 59 -16.64 4.71 -36.32
N ASN A 60 -17.19 5.85 -36.73
CA ASN A 60 -16.40 7.08 -36.95
C ASN A 60 -15.73 7.57 -35.66
N LEU A 61 -16.44 7.51 -34.52
CA LEU A 61 -15.87 7.86 -33.22
C LEU A 61 -14.71 6.92 -32.85
N LEU A 62 -14.90 5.60 -33.00
CA LEU A 62 -13.86 4.60 -32.72
C LEU A 62 -12.64 4.78 -33.63
N GLN A 63 -12.84 5.07 -34.92
CA GLN A 63 -11.76 5.36 -35.85
C GLN A 63 -10.97 6.61 -35.43
N HIS A 64 -11.66 7.67 -34.98
CA HIS A 64 -11.01 8.87 -34.49
C HIS A 64 -10.18 8.60 -33.22
N THR A 65 -10.73 7.81 -32.28
CA THR A 65 -10.01 7.43 -31.05
C THR A 65 -8.79 6.56 -31.34
N ILE A 66 -8.89 5.58 -32.24
CA ILE A 66 -7.74 4.73 -32.65
C ILE A 66 -6.65 5.61 -33.25
N HIS A 67 -7.02 6.53 -34.15
CA HIS A 67 -6.05 7.43 -34.78
C HIS A 67 -5.33 8.33 -33.76
N GLN A 68 -6.04 8.82 -32.73
CA GLN A 68 -5.43 9.60 -31.66
C GLN A 68 -4.43 8.77 -30.84
N VAL A 69 -4.76 7.51 -30.52
CA VAL A 69 -3.84 6.60 -29.81
C VAL A 69 -2.62 6.26 -30.66
N GLU A 70 -2.80 6.04 -31.97
CA GLU A 70 -1.67 5.83 -32.91
C GLU A 70 -0.72 7.03 -32.91
N MET A 71 -1.26 8.26 -32.96
CA MET A 71 -0.45 9.48 -32.88
C MET A 71 0.31 9.60 -31.56
N GLU A 72 -0.32 9.27 -30.42
CA GLU A 72 0.35 9.26 -29.13
C GLU A 72 1.46 8.20 -29.07
N MET A 73 1.19 6.98 -29.56
CA MET A 73 2.19 5.91 -29.62
C MET A 73 3.40 6.30 -30.50
N ASP A 74 3.17 6.92 -31.65
CA ASP A 74 4.25 7.38 -32.52
C ASP A 74 5.05 8.51 -31.88
N TRP A 75 4.40 9.41 -31.13
CA TRP A 75 5.08 10.41 -30.33
C TRP A 75 6.01 9.78 -29.28
N TYR A 76 5.56 8.72 -28.59
CA TYR A 76 6.40 7.97 -27.64
C TYR A 76 7.56 7.23 -28.31
N ARG A 77 7.32 6.59 -29.47
CA ARG A 77 8.39 5.91 -30.25
C ARG A 77 9.46 6.89 -30.72
N GLN A 78 9.06 8.07 -31.19
CA GLN A 78 10.00 9.12 -31.59
C GLN A 78 10.84 9.60 -30.41
N ARG A 79 10.26 9.65 -29.19
CA ARG A 79 11.00 10.01 -27.98
C ARG A 79 11.98 8.92 -27.53
N GLN A 80 11.60 7.64 -27.59
CA GLN A 80 12.51 6.53 -27.25
C GLN A 80 13.68 6.40 -28.23
N SER A 81 13.48 6.75 -29.50
CA SER A 81 14.55 6.79 -30.50
C SER A 81 15.66 7.80 -30.18
N VAL A 82 15.43 8.78 -29.31
CA VAL A 82 16.43 9.78 -28.92
C VAL A 82 17.31 9.28 -27.76
N TYR A 83 16.91 8.22 -27.05
CA TYR A 83 17.64 7.69 -25.88
C TYR A 83 18.36 6.37 -26.13
N THR A 84 18.31 5.82 -27.34
CA THR A 84 19.16 4.69 -27.74
C THR A 84 20.47 5.23 -28.29
N MET A 85 21.39 5.58 -27.40
CA MET A 85 22.79 5.79 -27.79
C MET A 85 23.43 4.45 -28.16
N ASP A 86 24.10 4.42 -29.31
CA ASP A 86 24.90 3.30 -29.77
C ASP A 86 26.02 3.04 -28.74
N PRO A 87 26.21 1.81 -28.22
CA PRO A 87 27.21 1.51 -27.17
C PRO A 87 28.68 1.77 -27.55
N LYS A 88 28.96 2.33 -28.72
CA LYS A 88 30.30 2.55 -29.24
C LYS A 88 30.88 3.94 -28.97
N ASP A 89 30.09 4.89 -28.47
CA ASP A 89 30.53 6.28 -28.25
C ASP A 89 30.83 6.64 -26.78
N LEU A 90 30.89 5.66 -25.87
CA LEU A 90 31.08 5.89 -24.43
C LEU A 90 32.54 6.04 -23.97
N ASP A 91 33.54 5.90 -24.85
CA ASP A 91 34.96 5.97 -24.47
C ASP A 91 35.65 7.32 -24.73
N THR A 92 34.94 8.36 -25.19
CA THR A 92 35.55 9.71 -25.35
C THR A 92 34.55 10.83 -25.11
N ALA A 93 34.31 11.19 -23.85
CA ALA A 93 33.69 12.49 -23.54
C ALA A 93 34.19 13.04 -22.19
N ASP A 94 35.12 13.99 -22.30
CA ASP A 94 35.64 14.85 -21.25
C ASP A 94 34.53 15.70 -20.61
N SER A 95 34.55 15.80 -19.28
CA SER A 95 33.58 16.55 -18.49
C SER A 95 33.91 18.04 -18.49
N THR A 96 33.30 18.85 -19.36
CA THR A 96 33.15 20.32 -19.16
C THR A 96 32.17 20.93 -20.18
N ASN A 97 30.86 20.88 -19.91
CA ASN A 97 29.86 21.91 -20.22
C ASN A 97 28.44 21.30 -20.24
N MET A 98 27.62 21.65 -19.26
CA MET A 98 26.16 21.49 -19.33
C MET A 98 25.51 22.84 -19.07
N GLY A 99 25.36 23.61 -20.14
CA GLY A 99 24.65 24.89 -20.17
C GLY A 99 23.23 24.72 -20.70
N LYS A 100 22.25 25.08 -19.84
CA LYS A 100 20.93 25.66 -20.14
C LYS A 100 20.27 25.29 -21.48
N LEU A 101 19.26 24.41 -21.44
CA LEU A 101 18.14 24.44 -22.39
C LEU A 101 16.86 24.89 -21.70
N LYS A 102 16.29 25.99 -22.19
CA LYS A 102 15.06 26.63 -21.71
C LYS A 102 13.95 26.22 -22.68
N ILE A 103 13.00 25.40 -22.23
CA ILE A 103 11.79 25.07 -23.01
C ILE A 103 10.65 25.92 -22.44
N THR A 104 10.17 26.87 -23.24
CA THR A 104 8.96 27.65 -22.97
C THR A 104 7.74 26.89 -23.47
N GLN A 105 6.81 26.56 -22.57
CA GLN A 105 5.45 26.14 -22.93
C GLN A 105 4.48 27.23 -22.51
N ASP A 106 3.85 27.87 -23.50
CA ASP A 106 2.72 28.77 -23.30
C ASP A 106 1.45 27.93 -23.06
N ARG A 107 0.88 28.03 -21.86
CA ARG A 107 -0.47 27.56 -21.53
C ARG A 107 -1.20 28.74 -20.87
N PRO A 108 -2.46 29.04 -21.24
CA PRO A 108 -3.18 30.16 -20.65
C PRO A 108 -3.45 29.91 -19.16
N PRO A 109 -3.36 30.94 -18.30
CA PRO A 109 -3.60 30.79 -16.86
C PRO A 109 -5.10 30.59 -16.62
N VAL A 110 -5.44 29.52 -15.91
CA VAL A 110 -6.74 29.36 -15.24
C VAL A 110 -6.52 29.82 -13.81
N GLU A 111 -7.07 30.96 -13.42
CA GLU A 111 -7.04 31.46 -12.04
C GLU A 111 -7.94 30.58 -11.14
N PRO A 112 -7.39 29.92 -10.11
CA PRO A 112 -8.19 29.26 -9.09
C PRO A 112 -8.65 30.29 -8.06
N LEU A 113 -9.95 30.34 -7.76
CA LEU A 113 -10.46 31.12 -6.64
C LEU A 113 -10.20 30.35 -5.34
N CYS A 114 -9.50 30.99 -4.42
CA CYS A 114 -8.92 30.43 -3.20
C CYS A 114 -9.98 30.10 -2.13
N TRP A 115 -9.83 28.96 -1.44
CA TRP A 115 -10.67 28.56 -0.28
C TRP A 115 -9.96 28.75 1.07
N LEU A 116 -8.71 29.20 1.08
CA LEU A 116 -7.90 29.42 2.28
C LEU A 116 -7.04 30.69 2.08
N ASP A 117 -7.65 31.87 2.22
CA ASP A 117 -6.88 33.12 2.32
C ASP A 117 -6.54 33.38 3.80
N ASP A 118 -5.24 33.50 4.05
CA ASP A 118 -4.65 33.77 5.37
C ASP A 118 -5.04 35.17 5.87
N THR A 119 -5.96 35.24 6.84
CA THR A 119 -6.14 36.42 7.69
C THR A 119 -5.26 36.30 8.93
N PHE A 120 -3.97 36.66 8.80
CA PHE A 120 -3.15 37.09 9.94
C PHE A 120 -2.36 38.35 9.55
N SER A 121 -2.99 39.51 9.78
CA SER A 121 -2.28 40.78 9.91
C SER A 121 -1.91 40.97 11.38
N GLU A 122 -0.66 40.68 11.74
CA GLU A 122 -0.12 41.06 13.05
C GLU A 122 0.49 42.46 12.97
N SER A 123 -0.06 43.36 13.77
CA SER A 123 0.47 44.68 14.07
C SER A 123 1.03 44.70 15.50
N GLY A 124 2.30 45.12 15.63
CA GLY A 124 2.97 45.52 16.88
C GLY A 124 3.89 44.44 17.46
N GLY A 125 5.13 44.66 17.86
CA GLY A 125 5.92 45.88 18.05
C GLY A 125 6.74 45.76 19.34
N SER A 126 8.09 45.73 19.23
CA SER A 126 9.11 45.90 20.30
C SER A 126 9.25 44.72 21.30
N SER A 127 10.40 44.34 21.86
CA SER A 127 11.70 45.01 22.07
C SER A 127 12.80 43.98 22.38
N ALA A 128 14.05 44.44 22.29
CA ALA A 128 15.31 43.72 22.33
C ALA A 128 15.67 43.02 23.67
N THR A 129 16.58 42.03 23.61
CA THR A 129 17.89 42.05 24.30
C THR A 129 18.76 40.84 23.93
N ASN A 130 19.94 41.12 23.39
CA ASN A 130 21.14 40.26 23.40
C ASN A 130 21.86 40.42 24.76
N PRO A 131 22.73 39.49 25.21
CA PRO A 131 24.14 39.53 24.80
C PRO A 131 24.89 38.17 24.64
N SER A 132 25.79 38.21 23.66
CA SER A 132 27.11 37.59 23.45
C SER A 132 27.85 36.79 24.55
N SER A 133 28.60 35.76 24.10
CA SER A 133 30.06 35.54 24.39
C SER A 133 30.58 34.37 23.53
N SER A 134 31.50 34.58 22.57
CA SER A 134 32.97 34.32 22.61
C SER A 134 33.36 32.83 22.56
N LYS A 135 34.40 32.31 21.91
CA LYS A 135 35.55 32.82 21.12
C LYS A 135 36.39 31.58 20.74
N ASP A 136 37.12 31.65 19.62
CA ASP A 136 38.42 31.03 19.29
C ASP A 136 38.49 29.46 19.27
N SER A 137 39.24 28.76 18.41
CA SER A 137 40.49 29.07 17.73
C SER A 137 40.76 28.09 16.55
N ASP A 138 41.65 28.55 15.67
CA ASP A 138 42.34 27.92 14.55
C ASP A 138 42.94 26.52 14.84
N ASP A 139 43.12 25.64 13.83
CA ASP A 139 44.42 25.53 13.14
C ASP A 139 44.46 24.49 12.00
N CYS A 140 45.42 24.75 11.10
CA CYS A 140 45.70 24.21 9.78
C CYS A 140 46.56 22.91 9.80
N CYS A 141 46.46 22.06 8.76
CA CYS A 141 47.62 21.37 8.17
C CYS A 141 47.33 20.70 6.81
N THR A 142 48.12 21.13 5.83
CA THR A 142 48.38 20.57 4.50
C THR A 142 49.46 19.47 4.55
N THR A 143 49.35 18.43 3.73
CA THR A 143 50.51 17.78 3.08
C THR A 143 50.10 17.06 1.79
N THR A 144 50.70 17.52 0.69
CA THR A 144 50.77 16.90 -0.64
C THR A 144 52.12 16.20 -0.75
N ASP A 145 52.15 14.94 -1.17
CA ASP A 145 53.39 14.24 -1.57
C ASP A 145 53.33 13.88 -3.06
N GLU A 146 54.38 14.32 -3.75
CA GLU A 146 54.73 14.11 -5.15
C GLU A 146 55.37 12.72 -5.34
N LEU A 147 55.19 12.09 -6.50
CA LEU A 147 56.04 10.99 -6.95
C LEU A 147 56.37 11.13 -8.45
N MET A 148 57.67 11.27 -8.68
CA MET A 148 58.34 11.46 -9.96
C MET A 148 58.30 10.20 -10.85
N ILE A 149 58.12 10.42 -12.15
CA ILE A 149 58.40 9.46 -13.23
C ILE A 149 59.79 9.79 -13.78
N ILE A 150 60.70 8.81 -13.79
CA ILE A 150 62.02 8.90 -14.42
C ILE A 150 62.01 8.00 -15.67
N ASP A 151 62.13 8.65 -16.82
CA ASP A 151 62.55 8.10 -18.10
C ASP A 151 64.05 7.79 -18.08
N CYS A 152 64.44 6.62 -18.58
CA CYS A 152 65.80 6.34 -19.01
C CYS A 152 65.77 5.43 -20.26
N ASN A 153 66.05 6.03 -21.42
CA ASN A 153 66.42 5.37 -22.66
C ASN A 153 67.82 5.89 -23.05
N ASP A 154 68.74 4.98 -23.36
CA ASP A 154 69.88 5.10 -24.30
C ASP A 154 70.85 3.90 -24.08
N SER A 155 70.96 2.92 -25.01
CA SER A 155 71.83 2.90 -26.22
C SER A 155 73.20 2.19 -25.94
N PRO A 156 74.01 1.65 -26.89
CA PRO A 156 73.75 0.94 -28.18
C PRO A 156 74.73 -0.25 -28.53
N TYR A 157 74.54 -0.85 -29.73
CA TYR A 157 75.51 -1.57 -30.62
C TYR A 157 76.29 -2.80 -30.06
N SER A 158 76.66 -3.87 -30.76
CA SER A 158 76.63 -4.30 -32.17
C SER A 158 77.17 -5.74 -32.29
N THR A 159 76.62 -6.52 -33.24
CA THR A 159 77.27 -7.58 -34.07
C THR A 159 78.19 -8.64 -33.42
N THR A 160 77.82 -9.92 -33.55
CA THR A 160 78.53 -10.84 -34.48
C THR A 160 77.77 -12.15 -34.69
N SER A 161 77.77 -12.56 -35.94
CA SER A 161 77.26 -13.80 -36.52
C SER A 161 78.06 -15.03 -36.08
N ALA A 162 77.36 -16.12 -35.74
CA ALA A 162 77.85 -17.47 -35.99
C ALA A 162 76.68 -18.45 -36.03
N SER A 163 76.54 -19.10 -37.19
CA SER A 163 75.69 -20.24 -37.47
C SER A 163 75.99 -21.42 -36.53
N SER A 164 74.96 -22.03 -35.94
CA SER A 164 75.04 -23.42 -35.48
C SER A 164 73.71 -24.13 -35.69
N ILE A 165 73.87 -25.33 -36.23
CA ILE A 165 72.84 -26.27 -36.68
C ILE A 165 72.07 -26.77 -35.45
N VAL A 166 70.77 -26.51 -35.38
CA VAL A 166 69.89 -27.07 -34.35
C VAL A 166 69.42 -28.46 -34.79
N PRO A 167 69.58 -29.51 -33.97
CA PRO A 167 69.05 -30.83 -34.28
C PRO A 167 67.52 -30.81 -34.26
N GLN A 168 66.87 -31.41 -35.26
CA GLN A 168 65.40 -31.53 -35.39
C GLN A 168 64.66 -32.06 -34.14
N SER A 169 65.37 -32.68 -33.19
CA SER A 169 64.81 -33.09 -31.89
C SER A 169 64.43 -31.93 -30.96
N TYR A 170 65.01 -30.74 -31.12
CA TYR A 170 64.71 -29.58 -30.28
C TYR A 170 63.44 -28.84 -30.74
N GLU A 171 63.16 -28.79 -32.04
CA GLU A 171 61.97 -28.13 -32.57
C GLU A 171 60.68 -28.87 -32.20
N ASP A 172 60.69 -30.20 -32.17
CA ASP A 172 59.53 -31.00 -31.76
C ASP A 172 59.25 -30.86 -30.25
N HIS A 173 60.30 -30.76 -29.43
CA HIS A 173 60.13 -30.51 -27.99
C HIS A 173 59.63 -29.08 -27.72
N HIS A 174 60.14 -28.10 -28.47
CA HIS A 174 59.69 -26.71 -28.37
C HIS A 174 58.25 -26.52 -28.85
N ARG A 175 57.85 -27.23 -29.92
CA ARG A 175 56.46 -27.24 -30.41
C ARG A 175 55.52 -27.93 -29.42
N TYR A 176 55.92 -29.05 -28.82
CA TYR A 176 55.11 -29.72 -27.80
C TYR A 176 54.95 -28.85 -26.55
N GLN A 177 56.02 -28.16 -26.13
CA GLN A 177 55.98 -27.24 -24.99
C GLN A 177 55.17 -25.96 -25.28
N GLN A 178 55.25 -25.41 -26.50
CA GLN A 178 54.38 -24.31 -26.95
C GLN A 178 52.91 -24.73 -27.04
N GLN A 179 52.63 -25.95 -27.50
CA GLN A 179 51.26 -26.47 -27.58
C GLN A 179 50.66 -26.72 -26.19
N GLN A 180 51.46 -27.19 -25.23
CA GLN A 180 51.04 -27.28 -23.83
C GLN A 180 50.81 -25.91 -23.20
N LEU A 181 51.67 -24.92 -23.46
CA LEU A 181 51.48 -23.54 -23.01
C LEU A 181 50.22 -22.90 -23.61
N GLN A 182 49.92 -23.14 -24.89
CA GLN A 182 48.69 -22.67 -25.52
C GLN A 182 47.44 -23.35 -24.96
N LEU A 183 47.48 -24.66 -24.71
CA LEU A 183 46.38 -25.39 -24.06
C LEU A 183 46.14 -24.86 -22.63
N GLN A 184 47.21 -24.59 -21.89
CA GLN A 184 47.13 -24.06 -20.53
C GLN A 184 46.62 -22.62 -20.51
N GLN A 185 47.01 -21.79 -21.48
CA GLN A 185 46.49 -20.43 -21.65
C GLN A 185 45.02 -20.44 -22.11
N GLN A 186 44.62 -21.36 -22.99
CA GLN A 186 43.21 -21.54 -23.36
C GLN A 186 42.38 -22.00 -22.16
N GLN A 187 42.88 -22.94 -21.35
CA GLN A 187 42.21 -23.37 -20.12
C GLN A 187 42.09 -22.22 -19.11
N GLN A 188 43.16 -21.44 -18.89
CA GLN A 188 43.11 -20.25 -18.03
C GLN A 188 42.17 -19.17 -18.57
N HIS A 189 42.08 -18.99 -19.90
CA HIS A 189 41.18 -18.03 -20.50
C HIS A 189 39.72 -18.49 -20.41
N GLN A 190 39.47 -19.80 -20.55
CA GLN A 190 38.17 -20.42 -20.41
C GLN A 190 37.70 -20.43 -18.94
N ASP A 191 38.60 -20.68 -17.98
CA ASP A 191 38.35 -20.55 -16.55
C ASP A 191 38.07 -19.09 -16.15
N ARG A 192 38.80 -18.12 -16.74
CA ARG A 192 38.52 -16.69 -16.59
C ARG A 192 37.14 -16.30 -17.15
N LEU A 193 36.76 -16.84 -18.31
CA LEU A 193 35.44 -16.61 -18.92
C LEU A 193 34.32 -17.26 -18.08
N LEU A 194 34.55 -18.44 -17.52
CA LEU A 194 33.59 -19.15 -16.66
C LEU A 194 33.31 -18.42 -15.33
N LEU A 195 34.33 -17.80 -14.73
CA LEU A 195 34.15 -17.00 -13.51
C LEU A 195 33.52 -15.63 -13.81
N ARG A 196 33.75 -15.05 -14.99
CA ARG A 196 33.19 -13.75 -15.40
C ARG A 196 31.75 -13.84 -15.92
N ASN A 197 31.36 -15.00 -16.48
CA ASN A 197 30.00 -15.25 -16.99
C ASN A 197 29.08 -15.94 -15.97
N GLY A 198 29.56 -16.17 -14.74
CA GLY A 198 28.83 -16.81 -13.65
C GLY A 198 28.82 -18.33 -13.75
N LYS A 199 29.70 -19.01 -13.00
CA LYS A 199 29.54 -20.46 -12.73
C LYS A 199 28.31 -20.64 -11.81
N GLU A 200 27.39 -21.53 -12.19
CA GLU A 200 26.34 -22.02 -11.29
C GLU A 200 27.01 -22.88 -10.21
N TRP A 201 27.14 -22.36 -8.98
CA TRP A 201 27.71 -23.14 -7.88
C TRP A 201 26.60 -23.86 -7.13
N GLN A 202 26.82 -25.15 -6.85
CA GLN A 202 25.93 -25.90 -5.98
C GLN A 202 26.15 -25.47 -4.53
N VAL A 203 25.06 -25.27 -3.80
CA VAL A 203 25.09 -24.93 -2.39
C VAL A 203 24.36 -25.99 -1.61
N SER A 204 24.99 -26.50 -0.55
CA SER A 204 24.42 -27.47 0.38
C SER A 204 24.46 -26.95 1.81
N LEU A 205 23.55 -27.44 2.65
CA LEU A 205 23.54 -27.15 4.09
C LEU A 205 24.06 -28.36 4.87
N VAL A 206 25.29 -28.28 5.37
CA VAL A 206 25.89 -29.40 6.13
C VAL A 206 26.08 -28.98 7.58
N ASN A 207 25.37 -29.64 8.50
CA ASN A 207 25.39 -29.35 9.94
C ASN A 207 25.04 -27.88 10.28
N GLY A 208 24.08 -27.30 9.56
CA GLY A 208 23.66 -25.91 9.76
C GLY A 208 24.63 -24.85 9.23
N GLN A 209 25.67 -25.26 8.50
CA GLN A 209 26.58 -24.35 7.80
C GLN A 209 26.38 -24.46 6.29
N TRP A 210 26.25 -23.30 5.64
CA TRP A 210 26.23 -23.21 4.19
C TRP A 210 27.58 -23.62 3.62
N ARG A 211 27.58 -24.61 2.73
CA ARG A 211 28.75 -25.02 1.96
C ARG A 211 28.49 -24.75 0.49
N ILE A 212 29.49 -24.18 -0.13
CA ILE A 212 29.50 -23.89 -1.55
C ILE A 212 30.44 -24.87 -2.20
N HIS A 213 29.91 -25.67 -3.11
CA HIS A 213 30.69 -26.60 -3.90
C HIS A 213 31.35 -25.82 -5.02
N THR A 214 32.56 -25.35 -4.74
CA THR A 214 33.40 -24.74 -5.75
C THR A 214 34.18 -25.84 -6.45
N ASP A 215 33.98 -26.05 -7.75
CA ASP A 215 34.84 -26.92 -8.58
C ASP A 215 36.27 -26.36 -8.74
N ILE A 216 36.66 -25.42 -7.88
CA ILE A 216 37.96 -24.77 -7.84
C ILE A 216 38.94 -25.76 -7.21
N THR A 217 39.78 -26.35 -8.04
CA THR A 217 40.83 -27.29 -7.61
C THR A 217 42.24 -26.68 -7.66
N THR A 218 42.36 -25.41 -8.07
CA THR A 218 43.65 -24.72 -8.28
C THR A 218 43.74 -23.42 -7.49
N LEU A 219 44.96 -23.07 -7.04
CA LEU A 219 45.26 -21.78 -6.38
C LEU A 219 44.91 -20.58 -7.26
N SER A 220 45.14 -20.68 -8.57
CA SER A 220 44.78 -19.62 -9.51
C SER A 220 43.27 -19.38 -9.58
N GLY A 221 42.44 -20.42 -9.52
CA GLY A 221 40.99 -20.28 -9.44
C GLY A 221 40.53 -19.64 -8.12
N LEU A 222 41.25 -19.90 -7.02
CA LEU A 222 40.98 -19.29 -5.72
C LEU A 222 41.33 -17.80 -5.70
N ASP A 223 42.47 -17.40 -6.27
CA ASP A 223 42.86 -15.99 -6.42
C ASP A 223 41.89 -15.22 -7.31
N GLN A 224 41.37 -15.85 -8.36
CA GLN A 224 40.35 -15.24 -9.21
C GLN A 224 39.04 -15.04 -8.46
N LEU A 225 38.59 -16.04 -7.69
CA LEU A 225 37.44 -15.88 -6.80
C LEU A 225 37.67 -14.74 -5.80
N TYR A 226 38.86 -14.67 -5.20
CA TYR A 226 39.23 -13.58 -4.29
C TYR A 226 39.13 -12.21 -4.95
N GLN A 227 39.56 -12.06 -6.20
CA GLN A 227 39.41 -10.79 -6.93
C GLN A 227 37.96 -10.46 -7.26
N VAL A 228 37.13 -11.47 -7.61
CA VAL A 228 35.69 -11.27 -7.85
C VAL A 228 34.96 -10.88 -6.56
N LEU A 229 35.29 -11.51 -5.43
CA LEU A 229 34.79 -11.17 -4.09
C LEU A 229 35.08 -9.73 -3.69
N HIS A 230 36.23 -9.17 -4.11
CA HIS A 230 36.63 -7.80 -3.80
C HIS A 230 36.03 -6.75 -4.75
N THR A 231 35.70 -7.14 -5.98
CA THR A 231 35.24 -6.20 -7.01
C THR A 231 33.72 -6.21 -7.20
N SER A 232 33.04 -7.27 -6.74
CA SER A 232 31.59 -7.42 -6.85
C SER A 232 30.93 -7.45 -5.46
N PRO A 233 29.83 -6.71 -5.23
CA PRO A 233 29.13 -6.68 -3.95
C PRO A 233 28.50 -8.04 -3.57
N SER A 234 28.41 -8.98 -4.51
CA SER A 234 28.11 -10.39 -4.24
C SER A 234 28.93 -11.30 -5.17
N PRO A 235 29.72 -12.25 -4.64
CA PRO A 235 30.46 -13.24 -5.42
C PRO A 235 29.57 -14.34 -6.02
N PHE A 236 28.28 -14.38 -5.67
CA PHE A 236 27.37 -15.50 -5.95
C PHE A 236 26.38 -15.21 -7.07
N GLN A 237 26.77 -14.37 -8.05
CA GLN A 237 25.91 -14.02 -9.19
C GLN A 237 25.39 -15.24 -9.97
N GLY A 238 26.06 -16.40 -9.88
CA GLY A 238 25.64 -17.67 -10.51
C GLY A 238 24.81 -18.62 -9.64
N ILE A 239 24.72 -18.43 -8.32
CA ILE A 239 24.01 -19.37 -7.42
C ILE A 239 22.50 -19.08 -7.36
N HIS A 240 22.11 -17.84 -7.64
CA HIS A 240 20.83 -17.33 -7.16
C HIS A 240 19.87 -16.81 -8.24
N GLY A 241 20.35 -16.61 -9.48
CA GLY A 241 19.55 -15.93 -10.50
C GLY A 241 18.46 -16.75 -11.18
N LYS A 242 18.45 -18.10 -11.08
CA LYS A 242 17.60 -18.93 -11.96
C LYS A 242 16.88 -20.11 -11.34
N THR A 243 17.02 -20.39 -10.04
CA THR A 243 16.32 -21.53 -9.43
C THR A 243 15.06 -21.03 -8.73
N PRO A 244 13.88 -21.07 -9.38
CA PRO A 244 12.64 -20.61 -8.77
C PRO A 244 12.23 -21.55 -7.63
N ILE A 245 11.98 -20.98 -6.47
CA ILE A 245 11.19 -21.59 -5.39
C ILE A 245 9.73 -21.33 -5.75
N ILE A 246 8.97 -22.41 -5.94
CA ILE A 246 7.54 -22.29 -6.16
C ILE A 246 6.88 -22.16 -4.79
N ILE A 247 6.03 -21.14 -4.65
CA ILE A 247 5.13 -21.01 -3.53
C ILE A 247 3.72 -21.30 -4.04
N GLN A 248 3.07 -22.27 -3.40
CA GLN A 248 1.71 -22.66 -3.76
C GLN A 248 0.70 -21.63 -3.26
N ALA A 249 -0.42 -21.58 -3.99
CA ALA A 249 -1.61 -20.86 -3.62
C ALA A 249 -2.08 -21.19 -2.20
N CYS A 250 -2.66 -20.21 -1.50
CA CYS A 250 -3.36 -20.46 -0.24
C CYS A 250 -4.60 -21.33 -0.45
N ASP A 251 -4.96 -22.10 0.58
CA ASP A 251 -6.23 -22.81 0.58
C ASP A 251 -7.37 -21.77 0.61
N THR A 252 -8.35 -21.94 -0.27
CA THR A 252 -9.60 -21.17 -0.29
C THR A 252 -10.37 -21.16 1.05
N ARG A 253 -9.99 -22.04 1.99
CA ARG A 253 -10.56 -22.16 3.35
C ARG A 253 -9.82 -21.33 4.41
N THR A 254 -8.96 -20.40 4.04
CA THR A 254 -8.40 -19.42 4.99
C THR A 254 -9.17 -18.10 4.93
N ILE A 255 -9.09 -17.29 5.97
CA ILE A 255 -9.90 -16.08 6.19
C ILE A 255 -9.71 -15.08 5.06
N PHE A 256 -8.45 -14.79 4.67
CA PHE A 256 -8.19 -13.81 3.61
C PHE A 256 -8.73 -14.24 2.25
N PRO A 257 -8.37 -15.40 1.68
CA PRO A 257 -8.93 -15.89 0.41
C PRO A 257 -10.46 -15.96 0.42
N LEU A 258 -11.07 -16.41 1.53
CA LEU A 258 -12.52 -16.45 1.65
C LEU A 258 -13.12 -15.04 1.63
N THR A 259 -12.56 -14.10 2.40
CA THR A 259 -13.02 -12.71 2.46
C THR A 259 -12.90 -12.03 1.10
N ILE A 260 -11.78 -12.22 0.41
CA ILE A 260 -11.57 -11.69 -0.95
C ILE A 260 -12.57 -12.29 -1.93
N LYS A 261 -12.75 -13.62 -1.89
CA LYS A 261 -13.75 -14.31 -2.73
C LYS A 261 -15.15 -13.76 -2.49
N LEU A 262 -15.54 -13.53 -1.23
CA LEU A 262 -16.85 -12.98 -0.87
C LEU A 262 -17.01 -11.53 -1.35
N ALA A 263 -15.99 -10.69 -1.14
CA ALA A 263 -15.98 -9.31 -1.62
C ALA A 263 -16.08 -9.27 -3.16
N ARG A 264 -15.27 -10.04 -3.86
CA ARG A 264 -15.31 -10.18 -5.33
C ARG A 264 -16.68 -10.61 -5.83
N ASN A 265 -17.26 -11.65 -5.23
CA ASN A 265 -18.60 -12.13 -5.61
C ASN A 265 -19.68 -11.07 -5.38
N HIS A 266 -19.58 -10.29 -4.29
CA HIS A 266 -20.48 -9.17 -4.04
C HIS A 266 -20.32 -8.04 -5.07
N LEU A 267 -19.10 -7.76 -5.49
CA LEU A 267 -18.76 -6.71 -6.45
C LEU A 267 -19.19 -7.03 -7.89
N LEU A 268 -19.13 -8.30 -8.29
CA LEU A 268 -19.57 -8.78 -9.61
C LEU A 268 -21.10 -8.80 -9.77
N TYR A 269 -21.85 -8.65 -8.68
CA TYR A 269 -23.30 -8.75 -8.72
C TYR A 269 -23.98 -7.41 -8.98
N ASP A 270 -24.98 -7.41 -9.85
CA ASP A 270 -25.73 -6.21 -10.18
C ASP A 270 -26.68 -5.82 -9.04
N THR A 271 -26.23 -4.87 -8.22
CA THR A 271 -26.98 -4.27 -7.12
C THR A 271 -28.27 -3.57 -7.58
N LYS A 272 -28.43 -3.25 -8.88
CA LYS A 272 -29.65 -2.62 -9.40
C LYS A 272 -30.89 -3.51 -9.21
N ARG A 273 -30.74 -4.83 -9.18
CA ARG A 273 -31.86 -5.76 -8.92
C ARG A 273 -32.40 -5.67 -7.49
N LEU A 274 -31.54 -5.39 -6.51
CA LEU A 274 -31.92 -5.30 -5.10
C LEU A 274 -32.42 -3.91 -4.72
N ALA A 275 -31.90 -2.85 -5.34
CA ALA A 275 -32.41 -1.49 -5.13
C ALA A 275 -33.89 -1.32 -5.55
N LEU A 276 -34.35 -2.07 -6.55
CA LEU A 276 -35.76 -2.13 -6.96
C LEU A 276 -36.66 -2.88 -5.95
N GLN A 277 -36.10 -3.76 -5.12
CA GLN A 277 -36.83 -4.46 -4.06
C GLN A 277 -36.76 -3.72 -2.71
N ASN A 278 -35.69 -2.94 -2.49
CA ASN A 278 -35.41 -2.24 -1.23
C ASN A 278 -35.65 -0.72 -1.30
N GLY A 279 -36.73 -0.27 -1.93
CA GLY A 279 -37.18 1.13 -1.88
C GLY A 279 -37.34 1.73 -0.46
N ASN A 280 -37.17 0.90 0.58
CA ASN A 280 -37.24 1.24 2.01
C ASN A 280 -35.88 1.24 2.74
N HIS A 281 -34.73 1.45 2.10
CA HIS A 281 -33.48 1.64 2.86
C HIS A 281 -33.53 2.85 3.84
N GLN A 282 -34.40 3.84 3.59
CA GLN A 282 -34.72 4.89 4.56
C GLN A 282 -35.42 4.36 5.82
N GLY A 283 -36.13 3.22 5.73
CA GLY A 283 -36.86 2.62 6.86
C GLY A 283 -36.01 1.74 7.77
N LEU A 284 -34.88 1.20 7.30
CA LEU A 284 -34.00 0.34 8.11
C LEU A 284 -33.27 1.10 9.22
N TYR A 285 -32.93 2.36 8.95
CA TYR A 285 -32.22 3.23 9.87
C TYR A 285 -32.89 4.60 9.88
N PRO A 286 -33.93 4.80 10.71
CA PRO A 286 -34.58 6.10 10.85
C PRO A 286 -33.59 7.12 11.41
N THR A 287 -33.79 8.41 11.07
CA THR A 287 -32.93 9.47 11.62
C THR A 287 -33.17 9.57 13.13
N PRO A 288 -32.11 9.56 13.96
CA PRO A 288 -32.26 9.70 15.41
C PRO A 288 -32.97 10.99 15.80
N ASP A 289 -33.85 10.94 16.79
CA ASP A 289 -34.65 12.09 17.25
C ASP A 289 -33.76 13.27 17.68
N LEU A 290 -32.65 12.98 18.37
CA LEU A 290 -31.69 14.00 18.82
C LEU A 290 -31.12 14.80 17.64
N LEU A 291 -30.84 14.14 16.52
CA LEU A 291 -30.32 14.78 15.32
C LEU A 291 -31.37 15.65 14.63
N ILE A 292 -32.64 15.24 14.68
CA ILE A 292 -33.76 16.04 14.17
C ILE A 292 -33.97 17.30 15.03
N GLN A 293 -33.89 17.15 16.35
CA GLN A 293 -34.17 18.23 17.30
C GLN A 293 -33.02 19.24 17.41
N ARG A 294 -31.76 18.77 17.40
CA ARG A 294 -30.56 19.60 17.67
C ARG A 294 -29.41 19.30 16.70
N PRO A 295 -29.60 19.44 15.37
CA PRO A 295 -28.61 18.99 14.38
C PRO A 295 -27.24 19.66 14.53
N LYS A 296 -27.20 20.98 14.70
CA LYS A 296 -25.94 21.73 14.85
C LYS A 296 -25.13 21.28 16.06
N TRP A 297 -25.77 21.11 17.21
CA TRP A 297 -25.12 20.65 18.43
C TRP A 297 -24.51 19.25 18.25
N VAL A 298 -25.24 18.32 17.60
CA VAL A 298 -24.71 16.98 17.31
C VAL A 298 -23.49 17.07 16.40
N VAL A 299 -23.54 17.89 15.35
CA VAL A 299 -22.41 18.07 14.41
C VAL A 299 -21.21 18.67 15.12
N ASP A 300 -21.37 19.76 15.88
CA ASP A 300 -20.30 20.41 16.66
C ASP A 300 -19.57 19.39 17.54
N ARG A 301 -20.36 18.51 18.16
CA ARG A 301 -19.85 17.55 19.11
C ARG A 301 -19.13 16.37 18.46
N LEU A 302 -19.65 15.85 17.34
CA LEU A 302 -18.97 14.83 16.55
C LEU A 302 -17.68 15.36 15.91
N VAL A 303 -17.68 16.61 15.45
CA VAL A 303 -16.46 17.28 14.94
C VAL A 303 -15.42 17.40 16.05
N TYR A 304 -15.82 17.83 17.25
CA TYR A 304 -14.92 17.89 18.40
C TYR A 304 -14.32 16.51 18.73
N MET A 305 -15.13 15.45 18.77
CA MET A 305 -14.64 14.08 18.97
C MET A 305 -13.65 13.67 17.88
N PHE A 306 -13.95 13.99 16.61
CA PHE A 306 -13.05 13.71 15.50
C PHE A 306 -11.67 14.32 15.74
N LEU A 307 -11.65 15.63 16.01
CA LEU A 307 -10.41 16.39 16.18
C LEU A 307 -9.61 15.93 17.41
N LYS A 308 -10.30 15.55 18.50
CA LYS A 308 -9.66 15.08 19.74
C LYS A 308 -9.10 13.67 19.61
N CYS A 309 -9.86 12.74 19.02
CA CYS A 309 -9.59 11.32 19.16
C CYS A 309 -9.08 10.64 17.89
N TYR A 310 -9.38 11.18 16.70
CA TYR A 310 -9.09 10.53 15.43
C TYR A 310 -8.08 11.28 14.58
N ASN A 311 -8.21 12.61 14.51
CA ASN A 311 -7.32 13.43 13.70
C ASN A 311 -5.83 13.32 14.07
N PRO A 312 -5.44 13.10 15.34
CA PRO A 312 -4.03 12.96 15.69
C PRO A 312 -3.34 11.74 15.05
N SER A 313 -4.05 10.61 14.87
CA SER A 313 -3.52 9.42 14.19
C SER A 313 -3.90 9.39 12.71
N MET A 314 -5.02 10.00 12.32
CA MET A 314 -5.51 10.06 10.94
C MET A 314 -5.73 11.51 10.55
N THR A 315 -4.64 12.22 10.25
CA THR A 315 -4.64 13.68 10.04
C THR A 315 -5.21 14.09 8.69
N PHE A 316 -6.50 13.82 8.51
CA PHE A 316 -7.30 14.17 7.34
C PHE A 316 -7.62 15.67 7.28
N VAL A 317 -7.49 16.39 8.40
CA VAL A 317 -7.63 17.85 8.39
C VAL A 317 -6.54 18.50 9.22
N HIS A 318 -6.08 19.66 8.78
CA HIS A 318 -5.24 20.51 9.61
C HIS A 318 -6.15 21.23 10.61
N HIS A 319 -6.04 20.85 11.89
CA HIS A 319 -6.99 21.23 12.93
C HIS A 319 -7.24 22.76 13.01
N PRO A 320 -6.23 23.64 13.08
CA PRO A 320 -6.45 25.08 13.16
C PRO A 320 -7.21 25.65 11.96
N THR A 321 -6.79 25.32 10.73
CA THR A 321 -7.41 25.87 9.51
C THR A 321 -8.81 25.30 9.28
N TYR A 322 -9.01 24.01 9.56
CA TYR A 322 -10.33 23.40 9.48
C TYR A 322 -11.30 24.02 10.50
N LEU A 323 -10.88 24.28 11.74
CA LEU A 323 -11.76 24.89 12.74
C LEU A 323 -12.13 26.33 12.38
N ALA A 324 -11.18 27.11 11.85
CA ALA A 324 -11.45 28.46 11.35
C ALA A 324 -12.46 28.43 10.20
N TYR A 325 -12.29 27.52 9.23
CA TYR A 325 -13.24 27.29 8.15
C TYR A 325 -14.62 26.85 8.69
N TYR A 326 -14.65 25.89 9.59
CA TYR A 326 -15.87 25.34 10.19
C TYR A 326 -16.72 26.42 10.88
N GLN A 327 -16.08 27.34 11.61
CA GLN A 327 -16.76 28.44 12.28
C GLN A 327 -17.38 29.46 11.32
N GLN A 328 -16.90 29.53 10.08
CA GLN A 328 -17.43 30.42 9.04
C GLN A 328 -18.59 29.79 8.25
N LEU A 329 -18.87 28.51 8.44
CA LEU A 329 -19.98 27.83 7.76
C LEU A 329 -21.33 28.36 8.25
N GLU A 330 -22.16 28.81 7.29
CA GLU A 330 -23.55 29.18 7.56
C GLU A 330 -24.35 27.95 8.03
N ASP A 331 -24.23 26.85 7.29
CA ASP A 331 -24.80 25.55 7.63
C ASP A 331 -23.76 24.42 7.53
N PRO A 332 -23.27 23.89 8.67
CA PRO A 332 -22.34 22.77 8.70
C PRO A 332 -22.83 21.51 7.98
N LEU A 333 -24.15 21.31 7.85
CA LEU A 333 -24.72 20.13 7.17
C LEU A 333 -24.48 20.12 5.66
N THR A 334 -24.13 21.27 5.09
CA THR A 334 -23.83 21.41 3.66
C THR A 334 -22.36 21.12 3.32
N CYS A 335 -21.49 21.02 4.33
CA CYS A 335 -20.06 20.76 4.13
C CYS A 335 -19.80 19.25 4.01
N PRO A 336 -19.36 18.73 2.85
CA PRO A 336 -19.15 17.31 2.63
C PRO A 336 -18.05 16.74 3.54
N VAL A 337 -16.98 17.51 3.81
CA VAL A 337 -15.92 17.10 4.73
C VAL A 337 -16.48 16.93 6.14
N THR A 338 -17.22 17.91 6.65
CA THR A 338 -17.86 17.83 7.98
C THR A 338 -18.80 16.64 8.08
N MET A 339 -19.65 16.40 7.07
CA MET A 339 -20.54 15.24 7.05
C MET A 339 -19.77 13.92 7.01
N ALA A 340 -18.66 13.86 6.28
CA ALA A 340 -17.78 12.69 6.27
C ALA A 340 -17.15 12.45 7.65
N LEU A 341 -16.69 13.49 8.34
CA LEU A 341 -16.14 13.40 9.70
C LEU A 341 -17.17 12.86 10.69
N CYS A 342 -18.40 13.40 10.67
CA CYS A 342 -19.49 12.91 11.50
C CYS A 342 -19.79 11.43 11.23
N SER A 343 -19.87 11.03 9.96
CA SER A 343 -20.06 9.63 9.57
C SER A 343 -18.91 8.72 10.04
N TYR A 344 -17.67 9.20 9.97
CA TYR A 344 -16.48 8.51 10.44
C TYR A 344 -16.54 8.21 11.94
N VAL A 345 -16.88 9.22 12.75
CA VAL A 345 -17.02 9.08 14.20
C VAL A 345 -18.17 8.14 14.56
N CYS A 346 -19.29 8.19 13.84
CA CYS A 346 -20.40 7.26 14.05
C CYS A 346 -20.03 5.78 13.78
N CYS A 347 -19.04 5.50 12.92
CA CYS A 347 -18.52 4.14 12.72
C CYS A 347 -17.34 3.77 13.63
N GLY A 348 -16.92 4.69 14.51
CA GLY A 348 -15.89 4.41 15.48
C GLY A 348 -16.37 3.61 16.69
N HIS A 349 -15.48 3.41 17.65
CA HIS A 349 -15.76 2.91 18.98
C HIS A 349 -15.29 3.95 20.00
N HIS A 350 -16.15 4.43 20.89
CA HIS A 350 -15.73 5.30 21.98
C HIS A 350 -16.19 4.64 23.28
N ASN A 351 -15.23 4.27 24.12
CA ASN A 351 -15.55 3.74 25.45
C ASN A 351 -16.17 4.85 26.30
N ALA A 352 -17.49 4.77 26.46
CA ALA A 352 -18.27 5.53 27.43
C ALA A 352 -17.97 5.15 28.88
N SER A 353 -17.19 4.09 29.08
CA SER A 353 -17.21 3.32 30.31
C SER A 353 -15.94 3.40 31.13
N THR A 354 -14.99 4.33 30.89
CA THR A 354 -13.84 4.49 31.80
C THR A 354 -14.31 5.21 33.07
N PRO A 355 -14.64 4.50 34.17
CA PRO A 355 -15.24 5.11 35.34
C PRO A 355 -14.07 5.59 36.20
N GLY A 356 -13.73 6.88 36.14
CA GLY A 356 -12.65 7.40 36.98
C GLY A 356 -12.07 8.75 36.60
N ASN A 357 -12.40 9.32 35.44
CA ASN A 357 -12.13 10.74 35.19
C ASN A 357 -13.43 11.52 35.38
N ASP A 358 -13.63 12.02 36.60
CA ASP A 358 -14.78 12.84 37.04
C ASP A 358 -14.99 14.16 36.25
N ASN A 359 -14.25 14.39 35.15
CA ASN A 359 -14.27 15.61 34.35
C ASN A 359 -14.61 15.39 32.85
N ASP A 360 -14.87 14.17 32.38
CA ASP A 360 -15.24 13.97 30.97
C ASP A 360 -16.77 14.12 30.77
N ASP A 361 -17.21 15.39 30.60
CA ASP A 361 -18.53 15.88 30.13
C ASP A 361 -18.94 15.34 28.73
N VAL A 362 -18.46 14.16 28.32
CA VAL A 362 -18.45 13.72 26.92
C VAL A 362 -19.65 12.86 26.54
N TYR A 363 -20.51 12.43 27.47
CA TYR A 363 -21.54 11.42 27.13
C TYR A 363 -22.98 11.84 27.36
N TYR A 364 -23.17 12.91 28.11
CA TYR A 364 -24.48 13.50 28.31
C TYR A 364 -24.54 14.85 27.62
N ASP A 365 -25.70 15.19 27.05
CA ASP A 365 -25.96 16.59 26.75
C ASP A 365 -26.09 17.40 28.05
N ASP A 366 -26.18 18.73 27.93
CA ASP A 366 -26.36 19.62 29.09
C ASP A 366 -27.59 19.28 29.95
N ASN A 367 -28.48 18.39 29.48
CA ASN A 367 -29.69 17.93 30.15
C ASN A 367 -29.62 16.49 30.68
N GLY A 368 -28.47 15.80 30.56
CA GLY A 368 -28.34 14.42 31.02
C GLY A 368 -28.83 13.35 30.04
N MET A 369 -29.04 13.67 28.75
CA MET A 369 -29.42 12.68 27.74
C MET A 369 -28.20 11.98 27.14
N GLU A 370 -28.22 10.65 27.11
CA GLU A 370 -27.20 9.84 26.43
C GLU A 370 -27.15 10.18 24.93
N TRP A 371 -25.94 10.36 24.39
CA TRP A 371 -25.75 10.70 22.97
C TRP A 371 -26.21 9.62 22.00
N PHE A 372 -26.01 8.36 22.38
CA PHE A 372 -26.41 7.19 21.61
C PHE A 372 -27.20 6.28 22.53
N SER A 373 -28.48 6.09 22.22
CA SER A 373 -29.33 5.15 22.96
C SER A 373 -28.94 3.68 22.72
N SER A 374 -28.24 3.41 21.62
CA SER A 374 -27.69 2.10 21.25
C SER A 374 -26.66 2.21 20.13
N MET A 375 -25.91 1.12 19.88
CA MET A 375 -25.03 1.03 18.69
C MET A 375 -25.81 1.16 17.37
N MET A 376 -27.06 0.70 17.32
CA MET A 376 -27.92 0.83 16.13
C MET A 376 -28.34 2.27 15.88
N ASP A 377 -28.60 3.03 16.94
CA ASP A 377 -28.89 4.46 16.87
C ASP A 377 -27.67 5.24 16.34
N ARG A 378 -26.48 4.91 16.84
CA ARG A 378 -25.21 5.42 16.33
C ARG A 378 -25.00 5.11 14.85
N ARG A 379 -25.30 3.87 14.43
CA ARG A 379 -25.28 3.45 13.03
C ARG A 379 -26.25 4.27 12.18
N ALA A 380 -27.47 4.51 12.67
CA ALA A 380 -28.48 5.30 11.97
C ALA A 380 -28.07 6.78 11.82
N MET A 381 -27.40 7.34 12.84
CA MET A 381 -26.78 8.66 12.75
C MET A 381 -25.70 8.71 11.66
N GLY A 382 -24.82 7.70 11.61
CA GLY A 382 -23.80 7.59 10.57
C GLY A 382 -24.39 7.51 9.16
N GLU A 383 -25.51 6.78 8.99
CA GLU A 383 -26.27 6.70 7.73
C GLU A 383 -26.84 8.05 7.29
N TYR A 384 -27.35 8.85 8.23
CA TYR A 384 -27.82 10.20 7.92
C TYR A 384 -26.69 11.06 7.35
N PHE A 385 -25.57 11.16 8.06
CA PHE A 385 -24.44 11.99 7.63
C PHE A 385 -23.80 11.48 6.36
N TYR A 386 -23.70 10.16 6.20
CA TYR A 386 -23.28 9.54 4.96
C TYR A 386 -24.14 10.01 3.76
N ARG A 387 -25.48 9.96 3.89
CA ARG A 387 -26.39 10.35 2.80
C ARG A 387 -26.21 11.83 2.42
N GLN A 388 -26.05 12.71 3.41
CA GLN A 388 -25.81 14.14 3.16
C GLN A 388 -24.47 14.39 2.49
N CYS A 389 -23.40 13.75 2.96
CA CYS A 389 -22.09 13.81 2.32
C CYS A 389 -22.17 13.32 0.86
N ARG A 390 -22.81 12.16 0.64
CA ARG A 390 -22.94 11.56 -0.68
C ARG A 390 -23.75 12.42 -1.65
N HIS A 391 -24.84 13.03 -1.18
CA HIS A 391 -25.65 13.95 -1.96
C HIS A 391 -24.82 15.15 -2.43
N THR A 392 -24.06 15.74 -1.53
CA THR A 392 -23.17 16.87 -1.85
C THR A 392 -22.06 16.45 -2.81
N LEU A 393 -21.41 15.30 -2.58
CA LEU A 393 -20.37 14.76 -3.45
C LEU A 393 -20.84 14.55 -4.90
N ASP A 394 -22.07 14.07 -5.10
CA ASP A 394 -22.66 13.90 -6.44
C ASP A 394 -22.77 15.21 -7.24
N ASP A 395 -22.79 16.34 -6.55
CA ASP A 395 -22.92 17.67 -7.15
C ASP A 395 -21.58 18.38 -7.37
N ILE A 396 -20.51 17.96 -6.69
CA ILE A 396 -19.26 18.73 -6.62
C ILE A 396 -18.03 18.01 -7.18
N PHE A 397 -18.11 16.69 -7.40
CA PHE A 397 -16.93 15.88 -7.73
C PHE A 397 -16.23 16.28 -9.04
N ASP A 398 -16.95 16.94 -9.95
CA ASP A 398 -16.47 17.46 -11.23
C ASP A 398 -16.15 18.96 -11.20
N GLU A 399 -16.23 19.62 -10.04
CA GLU A 399 -15.92 21.05 -9.88
C GLU A 399 -14.40 21.27 -9.70
N PRO A 400 -13.69 21.94 -10.63
CA PRO A 400 -12.23 22.06 -10.58
C PRO A 400 -11.68 22.68 -9.29
N GLN A 401 -12.41 23.62 -8.69
CA GLN A 401 -12.03 24.33 -7.47
C GLN A 401 -12.24 23.50 -6.19
N ARG A 402 -13.04 22.41 -6.26
CA ARG A 402 -13.41 21.59 -5.09
C ARG A 402 -12.83 20.18 -5.17
N ARG A 403 -11.84 19.97 -6.03
CA ARG A 403 -11.20 18.67 -6.25
C ARG A 403 -10.55 18.12 -4.98
N LEU A 404 -9.77 18.93 -4.26
CA LEU A 404 -9.15 18.48 -3.01
C LEU A 404 -10.20 18.19 -1.93
N GLU A 405 -11.20 19.05 -1.77
CA GLU A 405 -12.31 18.82 -0.83
C GLU A 405 -13.07 17.52 -1.14
N THR A 406 -13.29 17.22 -2.43
CA THR A 406 -13.88 15.96 -2.90
C THR A 406 -13.04 14.76 -2.46
N VAL A 407 -11.73 14.81 -2.70
CA VAL A 407 -10.79 13.76 -2.25
C VAL A 407 -10.82 13.61 -0.73
N MET A 408 -10.81 14.71 0.01
CA MET A 408 -10.83 14.71 1.47
C MET A 408 -12.09 14.02 2.00
N ALA A 409 -13.26 14.45 1.53
CA ALA A 409 -14.53 13.87 1.93
C ALA A 409 -14.64 12.38 1.58
N ILE A 410 -14.20 11.97 0.38
CA ILE A 410 -14.18 10.56 -0.02
C ILE A 410 -13.26 9.75 0.89
N ASN A 411 -12.01 10.20 1.12
CA ASN A 411 -11.05 9.49 1.94
C ASN A 411 -11.56 9.29 3.37
N ILE A 412 -12.17 10.31 3.96
CA ILE A 412 -12.80 10.20 5.28
C ILE A 412 -13.98 9.22 5.24
N LEU A 413 -14.86 9.28 4.24
CA LEU A 413 -16.02 8.38 4.13
C LEU A 413 -15.65 6.89 4.00
N LYS A 414 -14.44 6.55 3.55
CA LYS A 414 -14.04 5.16 3.32
C LYS A 414 -14.25 4.27 4.54
N ARG A 415 -13.96 4.76 5.75
CA ARG A 415 -14.16 3.97 6.97
C ARG A 415 -15.63 3.55 7.13
N PHE A 416 -16.55 4.49 6.93
CA PHE A 416 -17.98 4.19 6.95
C PHE A 416 -18.34 3.17 5.86
N LEU A 417 -17.90 3.40 4.62
CA LEU A 417 -18.20 2.49 3.51
C LEU A 417 -17.68 1.07 3.74
N MET A 418 -16.47 0.95 4.29
CA MET A 418 -15.82 -0.31 4.62
C MET A 418 -16.55 -1.04 5.77
N ASN A 419 -16.80 -0.35 6.90
CA ASN A 419 -17.45 -0.96 8.06
C ASN A 419 -18.90 -1.38 7.80
N THR A 420 -19.49 -0.83 6.74
CA THR A 420 -20.88 -1.05 6.35
C THR A 420 -21.00 -1.95 5.12
N LEU A 421 -19.88 -2.55 4.71
CA LEU A 421 -19.76 -3.49 3.60
C LEU A 421 -20.26 -2.94 2.25
N ARG A 422 -20.18 -1.62 2.04
CA ARG A 422 -20.51 -0.96 0.76
C ARG A 422 -19.33 -0.95 -0.19
N VAL A 423 -18.71 -2.11 -0.35
CA VAL A 423 -17.42 -2.26 -1.06
C VAL A 423 -17.50 -1.78 -2.51
N SER A 424 -18.63 -1.99 -3.19
CA SER A 424 -18.84 -1.54 -4.57
C SER A 424 -18.91 -0.03 -4.73
N GLU A 425 -19.45 0.66 -3.73
CA GLU A 425 -19.49 2.11 -3.69
C GLU A 425 -18.14 2.68 -3.25
N MET A 426 -17.52 2.06 -2.25
CA MET A 426 -16.16 2.39 -1.81
C MET A 426 -15.17 2.36 -2.97
N ARG A 427 -15.18 1.32 -3.80
CA ARG A 427 -14.33 1.22 -4.99
C ARG A 427 -14.55 2.38 -5.94
N LYS A 428 -15.80 2.69 -6.29
CA LYS A 428 -16.12 3.76 -7.25
C LYS A 428 -15.62 5.12 -6.75
N LEU A 429 -15.94 5.45 -5.50
CA LEU A 429 -15.50 6.70 -4.89
C LEU A 429 -13.99 6.74 -4.78
N GLU A 430 -13.35 5.63 -4.42
CA GLU A 430 -11.90 5.58 -4.32
C GLU A 430 -11.21 5.79 -5.66
N THR A 431 -11.68 5.14 -6.73
CA THR A 431 -11.16 5.37 -8.07
C THR A 431 -11.29 6.85 -8.46
N ILE A 432 -12.41 7.50 -8.13
CA ILE A 432 -12.59 8.94 -8.37
C ILE A 432 -11.54 9.75 -7.59
N ALA A 433 -11.39 9.50 -6.29
CA ALA A 433 -10.44 10.23 -5.45
C ALA A 433 -8.99 10.03 -5.93
N TYR A 434 -8.60 8.80 -6.25
CA TYR A 434 -7.28 8.47 -6.78
C TYR A 434 -7.00 9.18 -8.12
N LEU A 435 -7.94 9.16 -9.06
CA LEU A 435 -7.77 9.84 -10.36
C LEU A 435 -7.66 11.37 -10.20
N ILE A 436 -8.47 11.97 -9.31
CA ILE A 436 -8.35 13.40 -8.98
C ILE A 436 -6.96 13.68 -8.38
N CYS A 437 -6.49 12.81 -7.49
CA CYS A 437 -5.19 12.92 -6.86
C CYS A 437 -4.04 12.89 -7.87
N VAL A 438 -4.08 11.97 -8.83
CA VAL A 438 -3.09 11.87 -9.93
C VAL A 438 -3.10 13.13 -10.79
N ASP A 439 -4.27 13.67 -11.13
CA ASP A 439 -4.43 14.90 -11.89
C ASP A 439 -3.93 16.15 -11.12
N LEU A 440 -4.11 16.18 -9.80
CA LEU A 440 -3.62 17.25 -8.92
C LEU A 440 -2.10 17.17 -8.63
N LYS A 441 -1.46 16.02 -8.86
CA LYS A 441 -0.04 15.79 -8.49
C LYS A 441 0.92 16.82 -9.09
N PRO A 442 0.89 17.13 -10.40
CA PRO A 442 1.81 18.10 -10.99
C PRO A 442 1.62 19.50 -10.42
N PHE A 443 0.39 19.85 -10.04
CA PHE A 443 0.09 21.15 -9.44
C PHE A 443 0.79 21.27 -8.07
N TYR A 444 0.57 20.33 -7.15
CA TYR A 444 1.12 20.40 -5.79
C TYR A 444 2.60 20.05 -5.65
N GLN A 445 3.21 19.47 -6.69
CA GLN A 445 4.66 19.29 -6.77
C GLN A 445 5.41 20.53 -7.25
N SER A 446 4.71 21.54 -7.78
CA SER A 446 5.35 22.78 -8.27
C SER A 446 5.93 23.62 -7.11
N PRO A 447 7.22 24.03 -7.17
CA PRO A 447 7.85 24.88 -6.15
C PRO A 447 7.19 26.26 -5.98
N SER A 448 6.39 26.71 -6.96
CA SER A 448 5.75 28.03 -6.97
C SER A 448 4.63 28.19 -5.93
N LEU A 449 4.22 27.11 -5.25
CA LEU A 449 3.10 27.10 -4.29
C LEU A 449 3.55 27.28 -2.83
N ALA A 450 4.70 27.89 -2.58
CA ALA A 450 5.20 28.12 -1.22
C ALA A 450 4.19 28.85 -0.31
N SER A 451 3.32 29.70 -0.87
CA SER A 451 2.26 30.40 -0.13
C SER A 451 1.06 29.53 0.24
N LYS A 452 0.97 28.28 -0.23
CA LYS A 452 -0.14 27.34 0.01
C LYS A 452 0.33 26.08 0.73
N GLN A 453 1.18 26.26 1.73
CA GLN A 453 1.81 25.14 2.44
C GLN A 453 0.76 24.19 3.04
N VAL A 454 -0.26 24.71 3.73
CA VAL A 454 -1.30 23.85 4.34
C VAL A 454 -2.04 23.01 3.30
N GLU A 455 -2.50 23.64 2.21
CA GLU A 455 -3.23 22.97 1.14
C GLU A 455 -2.39 21.85 0.48
N ARG A 456 -1.10 22.13 0.26
CA ARG A 456 -0.14 21.15 -0.28
C ARG A 456 0.08 19.96 0.64
N GLU A 457 0.24 20.19 1.93
CA GLU A 457 0.43 19.11 2.91
C GLU A 457 -0.84 18.28 3.12
N MET A 458 -2.01 18.92 3.09
CA MET A 458 -3.30 18.20 3.06
C MET A 458 -3.40 17.32 1.83
N TYR A 459 -3.06 17.85 0.65
CA TYR A 459 -2.98 17.04 -0.56
C TYR A 459 -2.04 15.83 -0.40
N ALA A 460 -0.82 16.03 0.11
CA ALA A 460 0.15 14.94 0.29
C ALA A 460 -0.39 13.81 1.18
N ARG A 461 -1.02 14.16 2.32
CA ARG A 461 -1.62 13.19 3.25
C ARG A 461 -2.77 12.41 2.61
N HIS A 462 -3.65 13.11 1.90
CA HIS A 462 -4.77 12.48 1.21
C HIS A 462 -4.32 11.64 0.01
N TYR A 463 -3.28 12.06 -0.71
CA TYR A 463 -2.69 11.31 -1.80
C TYR A 463 -2.08 9.99 -1.31
N ALA A 464 -1.27 10.02 -0.25
CA ALA A 464 -0.71 8.82 0.37
C ALA A 464 -1.81 7.85 0.80
N PHE A 465 -2.87 8.36 1.45
CA PHE A 465 -4.01 7.54 1.86
C PHE A 465 -4.82 6.97 0.67
N SER A 466 -4.97 7.74 -0.42
CA SER A 466 -5.60 7.26 -1.66
C SER A 466 -4.77 6.19 -2.36
N ILE A 467 -3.44 6.28 -2.37
CA ILE A 467 -2.59 5.20 -2.90
C ILE A 467 -2.81 3.92 -2.07
N TRP A 468 -2.67 4.03 -0.75
CA TRP A 468 -2.81 2.90 0.15
C TRP A 468 -4.14 2.18 -0.02
N CYS A 469 -5.23 2.94 0.01
CA CYS A 469 -6.57 2.39 -0.14
C CYS A 469 -6.82 1.84 -1.55
N HIS A 470 -6.27 2.46 -2.59
CA HIS A 470 -6.39 1.94 -3.95
C HIS A 470 -5.72 0.56 -4.09
N VAL A 471 -4.49 0.40 -3.58
CA VAL A 471 -3.78 -0.90 -3.54
C VAL A 471 -4.59 -1.93 -2.75
N ALA A 472 -5.11 -1.56 -1.58
CA ALA A 472 -5.93 -2.47 -0.76
C ALA A 472 -7.23 -2.88 -1.48
N VAL A 473 -7.92 -1.95 -2.16
CA VAL A 473 -9.15 -2.25 -2.91
C VAL A 473 -8.85 -3.13 -4.12
N ASP A 474 -7.78 -2.85 -4.86
CA ASP A 474 -7.35 -3.63 -6.03
C ASP A 474 -7.02 -5.07 -5.64
N PHE A 475 -6.39 -5.26 -4.48
CA PHE A 475 -6.18 -6.58 -3.89
C PHE A 475 -7.50 -7.34 -3.67
N PHE A 476 -8.52 -6.74 -3.07
CA PHE A 476 -9.82 -7.39 -2.90
C PHE A 476 -10.59 -7.62 -4.22
N MET A 477 -10.14 -7.02 -5.31
CA MET A 477 -10.81 -7.05 -6.62
C MET A 477 -10.23 -8.06 -7.60
N ASP A 478 -9.18 -8.80 -7.21
CA ASP A 478 -8.48 -9.74 -8.11
C ASP A 478 -7.90 -9.02 -9.34
N SER A 479 -7.55 -7.74 -9.16
CA SER A 479 -6.93 -6.89 -10.17
C SER A 479 -5.69 -6.26 -9.57
N ILE A 480 -4.67 -7.09 -9.29
CA ILE A 480 -3.34 -6.58 -8.94
C ILE A 480 -2.80 -5.88 -10.19
N SER A 481 -3.10 -4.59 -10.30
CA SER A 481 -2.47 -3.71 -11.26
C SER A 481 -0.99 -3.65 -10.90
N SER A 482 -0.08 -3.67 -11.89
CA SER A 482 1.32 -3.40 -11.58
C SER A 482 1.40 -1.97 -11.06
N HIS A 483 1.66 -1.81 -9.75
CA HIS A 483 1.74 -0.48 -9.14
C HIS A 483 3.15 0.10 -9.28
N ASP A 484 3.71 -0.01 -10.49
CA ASP A 484 5.09 0.42 -10.82
C ASP A 484 5.29 1.93 -10.61
N ASP A 485 4.19 2.69 -10.55
CA ASP A 485 4.15 4.15 -10.36
C ASP A 485 3.81 4.59 -8.92
N VAL A 486 3.86 3.68 -7.93
CA VAL A 486 3.62 4.06 -6.52
C VAL A 486 4.76 4.92 -6.01
N ASP A 487 4.42 6.18 -5.76
CA ASP A 487 5.32 7.20 -5.23
C ASP A 487 4.61 7.89 -4.08
N PHE A 488 5.09 7.65 -2.85
CA PHE A 488 4.58 8.32 -1.65
C PHE A 488 5.27 9.67 -1.48
N ILE A 489 4.46 10.72 -1.35
CA ILE A 489 4.96 12.04 -0.96
C ILE A 489 5.26 12.00 0.54
N ARG A 490 6.50 12.35 0.92
CA ARG A 490 6.88 12.46 2.33
C ARG A 490 5.97 13.44 3.06
N LEU A 491 5.38 12.98 4.15
CA LEU A 491 4.44 13.76 4.94
C LEU A 491 5.20 14.73 5.84
N SER A 492 4.85 16.02 5.78
CA SER A 492 5.45 17.01 6.66
C SER A 492 4.49 17.51 7.74
N ILE A 493 5.10 18.12 8.75
CA ILE A 493 4.43 18.69 9.91
C ILE A 493 4.00 20.12 9.59
N LEU A 494 2.78 20.46 9.98
CA LEU A 494 2.26 21.83 9.88
C LEU A 494 2.29 22.55 11.24
N PRO A 495 2.39 23.90 11.24
CA PRO A 495 2.27 24.70 12.46
C PRO A 495 0.94 24.44 13.19
N GLY A 496 0.97 24.37 14.52
CA GLY A 496 -0.22 24.18 15.36
C GLY A 496 -0.70 22.73 15.50
N GLU A 497 -0.01 21.76 14.90
CA GLU A 497 -0.29 20.34 15.11
C GLU A 497 0.29 19.84 16.45
N SER A 498 -0.32 18.80 17.02
CA SER A 498 0.13 18.23 18.30
C SER A 498 1.39 17.38 18.13
N GLU A 499 2.19 17.25 19.19
CA GLU A 499 3.35 16.35 19.21
C GLU A 499 2.99 14.91 18.82
N PHE A 500 1.81 14.46 19.24
CA PHE A 500 1.26 13.15 18.86
C PHE A 500 1.14 13.02 17.33
N THR A 501 0.57 14.04 16.68
CA THR A 501 0.44 14.09 15.21
C THR A 501 1.82 14.04 14.57
N TRP A 502 2.79 14.77 15.11
CA TRP A 502 4.16 14.78 14.58
C TRP A 502 4.81 13.40 14.64
N LYS A 503 4.70 12.72 15.78
CA LYS A 503 5.20 11.35 15.96
C LYS A 503 4.54 10.39 14.98
N PHE A 504 3.23 10.51 14.78
CA PHE A 504 2.50 9.62 13.89
C PHE A 504 2.84 9.84 12.41
N LEU A 505 2.96 11.09 11.95
CA LEU A 505 3.41 11.39 10.58
C LEU A 505 4.85 10.91 10.35
N HIS A 506 5.72 11.05 11.36
CA HIS A 506 7.08 10.52 11.29
C HIS A 506 7.09 8.99 11.18
N LEU A 507 6.28 8.30 11.99
CA LEU A 507 6.08 6.86 11.92
C LEU A 507 5.60 6.43 10.52
N GLN A 508 4.58 7.10 9.97
CA GLN A 508 4.06 6.80 8.64
C GLN A 508 5.12 6.93 7.54
N ASN A 509 5.97 7.97 7.61
CA ASN A 509 7.08 8.11 6.65
C ASN A 509 8.04 6.91 6.71
N HIS A 510 8.46 6.47 7.90
CA HIS A 510 9.34 5.30 8.04
C HIS A 510 8.67 4.01 7.55
N PHE A 511 7.36 3.90 7.74
CA PHE A 511 6.59 2.77 7.23
C PHE A 511 6.47 2.78 5.70
N PHE A 512 6.27 3.94 5.08
CA PHE A 512 6.30 4.05 3.62
C PHE A 512 7.69 3.75 3.06
N ASP A 513 8.77 4.16 3.75
CA ASP A 513 10.14 3.90 3.32
C ASP A 513 10.42 2.39 3.17
N ILE A 514 9.96 1.54 4.10
CA ILE A 514 10.14 0.08 3.97
C ILE A 514 9.25 -0.52 2.89
N LEU A 515 8.01 -0.05 2.73
CA LEU A 515 7.10 -0.56 1.70
C LEU A 515 7.51 -0.20 0.28
N LEU A 516 8.25 0.91 0.12
CA LEU A 516 8.83 1.33 -1.15
C LEU A 516 10.17 0.64 -1.45
N ASP A 517 10.77 -0.12 -0.53
CA ASP A 517 11.96 -0.90 -0.86
C ASP A 517 11.58 -1.93 -1.94
N PRO A 518 12.30 -1.98 -3.08
CA PRO A 518 11.95 -2.88 -4.18
C PRO A 518 11.83 -4.35 -3.75
N SER A 519 12.66 -4.79 -2.81
CA SER A 519 12.66 -6.18 -2.33
C SER A 519 11.40 -6.48 -1.51
N VAL A 520 10.97 -5.53 -0.68
CA VAL A 520 9.76 -5.64 0.15
C VAL A 520 8.52 -5.55 -0.73
N TYR A 521 8.50 -4.59 -1.65
CA TYR A 521 7.40 -4.40 -2.59
C TYR A 521 7.13 -5.65 -3.44
N ILE A 522 8.18 -6.23 -4.06
CA ILE A 522 8.04 -7.47 -4.86
C ILE A 522 7.55 -8.63 -3.99
N VAL A 523 8.04 -8.76 -2.76
CA VAL A 523 7.56 -9.79 -1.83
C VAL A 523 6.09 -9.56 -1.48
N TYR A 524 5.69 -8.32 -1.22
CA TYR A 524 4.32 -7.97 -0.87
C TYR A 524 3.34 -8.25 -2.03
N GLU A 525 3.70 -7.88 -3.26
CA GLU A 525 2.92 -8.23 -4.47
C GLU A 525 2.74 -9.76 -4.58
N ASN A 526 3.82 -10.51 -4.39
CA ASN A 526 3.79 -11.96 -4.43
C ASN A 526 2.95 -12.58 -3.31
N VAL A 527 3.01 -12.02 -2.08
CA VAL A 527 2.14 -12.40 -0.96
C VAL A 527 0.67 -12.20 -1.36
N GLN A 528 0.33 -11.05 -1.92
CA GLN A 528 -1.03 -10.77 -2.39
C GLN A 528 -1.50 -11.79 -3.43
N ARG A 529 -0.66 -12.09 -4.42
CA ARG A 529 -0.96 -13.13 -5.43
C ARG A 529 -1.22 -14.50 -4.81
N ILE A 530 -0.38 -14.92 -3.86
CA ILE A 530 -0.57 -16.19 -3.14
C ILE A 530 -1.91 -16.23 -2.39
N LEU A 531 -2.30 -15.12 -1.74
CA LEU A 531 -3.58 -14.97 -1.05
C LEU A 531 -4.78 -14.96 -2.01
N LEU A 532 -4.60 -14.50 -3.25
CA LEU A 532 -5.60 -14.60 -4.33
C LEU A 532 -5.74 -16.01 -4.93
N GLY A 533 -4.86 -16.92 -4.53
CA GLY A 533 -4.85 -18.29 -5.03
C GLY A 533 -3.96 -18.49 -6.26
N ASP A 534 -3.09 -17.53 -6.56
CA ASP A 534 -2.06 -17.71 -7.57
C ASP A 534 -0.88 -18.51 -7.00
N LYS A 535 -0.24 -19.24 -7.91
CA LYS A 535 1.08 -19.80 -7.68
C LYS A 535 2.13 -18.78 -8.09
N VAL A 536 3.15 -18.62 -7.24
CA VAL A 536 4.21 -17.63 -7.44
C VAL A 536 5.57 -18.30 -7.45
N GLU A 537 6.52 -17.73 -8.21
CA GLU A 537 7.92 -18.11 -8.19
C GLU A 537 8.74 -17.02 -7.50
N MET A 538 9.49 -17.39 -6.46
CA MET A 538 10.44 -16.51 -5.76
C MET A 538 11.84 -17.10 -5.84
N THR A 539 12.88 -16.28 -5.79
CA THR A 539 14.26 -16.76 -5.66
C THR A 539 14.67 -16.82 -4.19
N LEU A 540 15.66 -17.67 -3.87
CA LEU A 540 16.27 -17.68 -2.54
C LEU A 540 16.89 -16.31 -2.19
N GLU A 541 17.44 -15.63 -3.20
CA GLU A 541 17.98 -14.28 -3.03
C GLU A 541 16.91 -13.28 -2.61
N LEU A 542 15.72 -13.30 -3.23
CA LEU A 542 14.63 -12.42 -2.83
C LEU A 542 14.21 -12.64 -1.37
N ILE A 543 14.12 -13.91 -0.94
CA ILE A 543 13.80 -14.30 0.44
C ILE A 543 14.84 -13.74 1.43
N LEU A 544 16.13 -13.97 1.15
CA LEU A 544 17.22 -13.49 2.01
C LEU A 544 17.32 -11.96 1.99
N ARG A 545 17.06 -11.34 0.85
CA ARG A 545 17.09 -9.88 0.69
C ARG A 545 15.99 -9.22 1.50
N PHE A 546 14.78 -9.78 1.49
CA PHE A 546 13.68 -9.31 2.33
C PHE A 546 14.06 -9.32 3.82
N GLU A 547 14.59 -10.43 4.33
CA GLU A 547 15.02 -10.53 5.73
C GLU A 547 16.14 -9.51 6.06
N GLN A 548 17.10 -9.34 5.15
CA GLN A 548 18.19 -8.37 5.33
C GLN A 548 17.67 -6.93 5.35
N VAL A 549 16.80 -6.57 4.40
CA VAL A 549 16.25 -5.21 4.26
C VAL A 549 15.38 -4.87 5.46
N THR A 550 14.48 -5.76 5.87
CA THR A 550 13.59 -5.53 7.02
C THR A 550 14.36 -5.38 8.32
N MET A 551 15.41 -6.18 8.54
CA MET A 551 16.29 -6.04 9.70
C MET A 551 17.10 -4.74 9.67
N LYS A 552 17.70 -4.40 8.52
CA LYS A 552 18.45 -3.16 8.37
C LYS A 552 17.57 -1.93 8.60
N TRP A 553 16.35 -1.94 8.05
CA TRP A 553 15.37 -0.88 8.29
C TRP A 553 15.07 -0.76 9.78
N TRP A 554 14.82 -1.88 10.48
CA TRP A 554 14.57 -1.87 11.93
C TRP A 554 15.74 -1.28 12.73
N GLU A 555 16.97 -1.67 12.41
CA GLU A 555 18.19 -1.14 13.05
C GLU A 555 18.38 0.37 12.83
N GLN A 556 17.91 0.88 11.69
CA GLN A 556 18.00 2.29 11.32
C GLN A 556 16.86 3.15 11.92
N LEU A 557 15.84 2.53 12.51
CA LEU A 557 14.76 3.27 13.16
C LEU A 557 15.30 4.12 14.32
N PRO A 558 14.80 5.37 14.45
CA PRO A 558 15.07 6.21 15.62
C PRO A 558 14.71 5.49 16.93
N THR A 559 15.50 5.70 17.99
CA THR A 559 15.33 5.00 19.27
C THR A 559 14.01 5.32 19.99
N ASP A 560 13.40 6.47 19.69
CA ASP A 560 12.08 6.88 20.13
C ASP A 560 10.93 6.19 19.38
N LEU A 561 11.19 5.63 18.19
CA LEU A 561 10.22 4.82 17.45
C LEU A 561 10.49 3.31 17.53
N ARG A 562 11.73 2.92 17.83
CA ARG A 562 12.15 1.52 17.92
C ARG A 562 11.75 0.90 19.26
N LEU A 563 11.03 -0.24 19.20
CA LEU A 563 10.56 -0.95 20.40
C LEU A 563 11.71 -1.65 21.14
N CYS A 564 12.54 -2.39 20.40
CA CYS A 564 13.66 -3.18 20.92
C CYS A 564 14.80 -3.23 19.89
N ASP A 565 15.99 -3.71 20.29
CA ASP A 565 17.13 -3.78 19.36
C ASP A 565 16.99 -4.90 18.31
N ASN A 566 16.41 -6.05 18.67
CA ASN A 566 16.15 -7.14 17.75
C ASN A 566 14.66 -7.54 17.79
N PRO A 567 13.91 -7.37 16.68
CA PRO A 567 12.47 -7.65 16.66
C PRO A 567 12.14 -9.16 16.62
N TYR A 568 13.15 -10.02 16.41
CA TYR A 568 13.01 -11.49 16.44
C TYR A 568 13.46 -12.13 17.75
N ASP A 569 13.92 -11.34 18.73
CA ASP A 569 14.17 -11.81 20.10
C ASP A 569 12.86 -11.80 20.90
N PHE A 570 11.98 -12.76 20.59
CA PHE A 570 10.61 -12.77 21.06
C PHE A 570 10.45 -12.82 22.59
N ASP A 571 11.41 -13.40 23.31
CA ASP A 571 11.39 -13.42 24.78
C ASP A 571 11.59 -12.01 25.35
N ASN A 572 12.57 -11.27 24.82
CA ASN A 572 12.80 -9.88 25.18
C ASN A 572 11.65 -8.97 24.70
N VAL A 573 11.23 -9.12 23.44
CA VAL A 573 10.12 -8.34 22.86
C VAL A 573 8.86 -8.45 23.71
N LYS A 574 8.50 -9.66 24.16
CA LYS A 574 7.34 -9.90 25.02
C LYS A 574 7.42 -9.10 26.33
N LEU A 575 8.59 -9.06 26.97
CA LEU A 575 8.80 -8.27 28.18
C LEU A 575 8.67 -6.77 27.90
N VAL A 576 9.25 -6.30 26.79
CA VAL A 576 9.19 -4.89 26.40
C VAL A 576 7.78 -4.44 26.07
N ILE A 577 6.96 -5.25 25.37
CA ILE A 577 5.54 -4.94 25.10
C ILE A 577 4.76 -4.76 26.41
N GLN A 578 5.02 -5.61 27.40
CA GLN A 578 4.32 -5.54 28.69
C GLN A 578 4.68 -4.26 29.46
N GLN A 579 5.94 -3.83 29.37
CA GLN A 579 6.50 -2.70 30.11
C GLN A 579 6.27 -1.34 29.43
N THR A 580 6.24 -1.31 28.11
CA THR A 580 6.11 -0.05 27.35
C THR A 580 4.75 0.59 27.56
N GLN A 581 4.73 1.92 27.57
CA GLN A 581 3.52 2.75 27.48
C GLN A 581 3.55 3.62 26.22
N ASP A 582 4.58 3.45 25.39
CA ASP A 582 4.74 4.19 24.15
C ASP A 582 3.99 3.48 23.03
N GLU A 583 2.83 4.05 22.69
CA GLU A 583 1.92 3.53 21.69
C GLU A 583 2.44 3.70 20.27
N SER A 584 3.29 4.71 20.02
CA SER A 584 3.93 4.90 18.72
C SER A 584 4.91 3.76 18.43
N LYS A 585 5.70 3.34 19.43
CA LYS A 585 6.58 2.17 19.32
C LYS A 585 5.81 0.88 19.04
N LEU A 586 4.71 0.67 19.76
CA LEU A 586 3.83 -0.50 19.56
C LEU A 586 3.19 -0.49 18.18
N THR A 587 2.73 0.67 17.72
CA THR A 587 2.12 0.84 16.40
C THR A 587 3.10 0.50 15.28
N LEU A 588 4.31 1.06 15.32
CA LEU A 588 5.33 0.75 14.31
C LEU A 588 5.74 -0.73 14.35
N PHE A 589 5.82 -1.30 15.54
CA PHE A 589 6.11 -2.72 15.70
C PHE A 589 5.00 -3.60 15.10
N ILE A 590 3.73 -3.26 15.27
CA ILE A 590 2.62 -4.00 14.65
C ILE A 590 2.70 -3.96 13.12
N PHE A 591 3.04 -2.82 12.52
CA PHE A 591 3.27 -2.73 11.08
C PHE A 591 4.41 -3.66 10.62
N PHE A 592 5.51 -3.73 11.38
CA PHE A 592 6.58 -4.68 11.14
C PHE A 592 6.07 -6.13 11.24
N LEU A 593 5.31 -6.45 12.29
CA LEU A 593 4.76 -7.78 12.51
C LEU A 593 3.86 -8.22 11.36
N ASP A 594 3.05 -7.32 10.81
CA ASP A 594 2.16 -7.61 9.67
C ASP A 594 2.94 -8.00 8.40
N VAL A 595 3.95 -7.19 8.05
CA VAL A 595 4.82 -7.43 6.89
C VAL A 595 5.60 -8.75 7.07
N ALA A 596 6.19 -8.97 8.25
CA ALA A 596 6.96 -10.18 8.53
C ALA A 596 6.10 -11.44 8.62
N ALA A 597 4.92 -11.36 9.26
CA ALA A 597 4.01 -12.50 9.41
C ALA A 597 3.44 -12.93 8.07
N SER A 598 3.01 -11.96 7.24
CA SER A 598 2.48 -12.23 5.89
C SER A 598 3.52 -12.90 4.99
N PHE A 599 4.79 -12.45 5.07
CA PHE A 599 5.90 -13.08 4.36
C PHE A 599 6.15 -14.52 4.83
N HIS A 600 6.36 -14.74 6.14
CA HIS A 600 6.63 -16.07 6.67
C HIS A 600 5.45 -17.03 6.45
N TYR A 601 4.22 -16.53 6.48
CA TYR A 601 3.04 -17.31 6.17
C TYR A 601 3.08 -17.89 4.76
N CYS A 602 3.48 -17.08 3.77
CA CYS A 602 3.65 -17.53 2.38
C CYS A 602 4.72 -18.63 2.27
N LEU A 603 5.82 -18.51 3.02
CA LEU A 603 6.90 -19.51 3.01
C LEU A 603 6.48 -20.87 3.58
N LEU A 604 5.35 -20.97 4.28
CA LEU A 604 4.78 -22.28 4.68
C LEU A 604 4.25 -23.08 3.49
N LYS A 605 4.05 -22.44 2.32
CA LYS A 605 3.47 -23.06 1.12
C LYS A 605 4.52 -23.40 0.05
N ILE A 606 5.79 -23.40 0.43
CA ILE A 606 6.90 -23.72 -0.49
C ILE A 606 6.79 -25.16 -1.01
N GLN A 607 6.94 -25.32 -2.32
CA GLN A 607 7.16 -26.60 -2.99
C GLN A 607 8.32 -26.49 -3.99
N THR A 608 9.01 -27.59 -4.24
CA THR A 608 10.00 -27.66 -5.31
C THR A 608 9.37 -28.03 -6.63
N LYS A 609 9.77 -27.34 -7.71
CA LYS A 609 9.69 -27.93 -9.04
C LYS A 609 10.80 -28.98 -9.11
N MET A 610 10.44 -30.26 -9.15
CA MET A 610 11.39 -31.24 -9.71
C MET A 610 11.36 -31.05 -11.23
N THR A 611 12.19 -30.16 -11.74
CA THR A 611 12.47 -30.12 -13.18
C THR A 611 13.34 -31.32 -13.51
N SER A 612 12.73 -32.39 -14.00
CA SER A 612 13.47 -33.47 -14.63
C SER A 612 14.05 -32.93 -15.95
N ASN A 613 15.30 -32.48 -15.92
CA ASN A 613 16.03 -32.30 -17.16
C ASN A 613 16.22 -33.67 -17.82
N ALA A 614 16.16 -33.72 -19.15
CA ALA A 614 16.28 -34.94 -19.93
C ALA A 614 17.62 -35.70 -19.69
N ASP A 615 18.62 -35.02 -19.10
CA ASP A 615 19.93 -35.57 -18.76
C ASP A 615 20.08 -36.02 -17.30
N GLY A 616 19.00 -36.06 -16.50
CA GLY A 616 19.02 -36.66 -15.16
C GLY A 616 19.75 -35.86 -14.07
N ASP A 617 20.42 -34.75 -14.41
CA ASP A 617 21.04 -33.86 -13.42
C ASP A 617 19.98 -32.95 -12.79
N MET A 618 19.64 -33.25 -11.53
CA MET A 618 18.69 -32.48 -10.74
C MET A 618 19.33 -31.20 -10.21
N VAL A 619 19.22 -30.11 -10.98
CA VAL A 619 19.51 -28.76 -10.47
C VAL A 619 18.27 -28.25 -9.73
N GLY A 620 18.12 -28.66 -8.47
CA GLY A 620 17.07 -28.20 -7.56
C GLY A 620 17.67 -27.66 -6.27
N ILE A 621 16.95 -26.76 -5.59
CA ILE A 621 17.37 -26.31 -4.25
C ILE A 621 17.36 -27.52 -3.31
N ASP A 622 18.42 -27.63 -2.51
CA ASP A 622 18.59 -28.66 -1.49
C ASP A 622 17.33 -28.76 -0.61
N LYS A 623 16.82 -29.98 -0.43
CA LYS A 623 15.64 -30.25 0.41
C LYS A 623 15.87 -29.80 1.85
N ASP A 624 17.10 -29.85 2.35
CA ASP A 624 17.44 -29.43 3.70
C ASP A 624 17.32 -27.91 3.88
N VAL A 625 17.64 -27.14 2.84
CA VAL A 625 17.44 -25.68 2.83
C VAL A 625 15.96 -25.33 2.92
N LEU A 626 15.12 -26.01 2.14
CA LEU A 626 13.69 -25.76 2.13
C LEU A 626 13.03 -26.21 3.44
N ALA A 627 13.46 -27.35 3.99
CA ALA A 627 13.04 -27.79 5.31
C ALA A 627 13.44 -26.76 6.38
N HIS A 628 14.62 -26.14 6.26
CA HIS A 628 15.06 -25.08 7.16
C HIS A 628 14.19 -23.82 7.04
N ILE A 629 13.94 -23.34 5.81
CA ILE A 629 13.06 -22.17 5.56
C ILE A 629 11.66 -22.42 6.12
N HIS A 630 11.10 -23.60 5.86
CA HIS A 630 9.78 -24.00 6.36
C HIS A 630 9.76 -24.02 7.89
N LYS A 631 10.73 -24.68 8.53
CA LYS A 631 10.83 -24.76 10.00
C LYS A 631 11.00 -23.38 10.64
N LYS A 632 11.82 -22.51 10.05
CA LYS A 632 12.02 -21.12 10.51
C LYS A 632 10.70 -20.35 10.42
N SER A 633 10.02 -20.43 9.29
CA SER A 633 8.77 -19.71 9.03
C SER A 633 7.63 -20.20 9.91
N LEU A 634 7.56 -21.50 10.21
CA LEU A 634 6.60 -22.08 11.14
C LEU A 634 6.72 -21.49 12.55
N LYS A 635 7.96 -21.43 13.06
CA LYS A 635 8.25 -20.81 14.35
C LYS A 635 7.93 -19.32 14.33
N ALA A 636 8.39 -18.60 13.30
CA ALA A 636 8.15 -17.18 13.15
C ALA A 636 6.66 -16.84 13.13
N CYS A 637 5.83 -17.59 12.38
CA CYS A 637 4.39 -17.37 12.34
C CYS A 637 3.72 -17.48 13.72
N LEU A 638 4.09 -18.48 14.53
CA LEU A 638 3.56 -18.64 15.89
C LEU A 638 3.96 -17.48 16.82
N ASP A 639 5.23 -17.08 16.76
CA ASP A 639 5.79 -16.07 17.64
C ASP A 639 5.30 -14.66 17.24
N LEU A 640 5.33 -14.32 15.94
CA LEU A 640 4.82 -13.06 15.41
C LEU A 640 3.33 -12.88 15.70
N SER A 641 2.52 -13.94 15.54
CA SER A 641 1.09 -13.87 15.87
C SER A 641 0.86 -13.62 17.36
N GLU A 642 1.66 -14.22 18.25
CA GLU A 642 1.60 -13.93 19.70
C GLU A 642 1.94 -12.47 19.98
N MET A 643 3.03 -11.96 19.39
CA MET A 643 3.45 -10.58 19.59
C MET A 643 2.40 -9.59 19.08
N MET A 644 1.70 -9.93 17.99
CA MET A 644 0.63 -9.12 17.42
C MET A 644 -0.56 -9.05 18.39
N ILE A 645 -1.00 -10.18 18.95
CA ILE A 645 -2.08 -10.23 19.96
C ILE A 645 -1.71 -9.40 21.20
N LEU A 646 -0.49 -9.56 21.71
CA LEU A 646 -0.03 -8.82 22.90
C LEU A 646 0.02 -7.32 22.65
N SER A 647 0.53 -6.91 21.49
CA SER A 647 0.64 -5.49 21.11
C SER A 647 -0.75 -4.87 20.91
N VAL A 648 -1.66 -5.59 20.24
CA VAL A 648 -3.05 -5.14 20.05
C VAL A 648 -3.77 -4.99 21.40
N ASN A 649 -3.70 -5.98 22.29
CA ASN A 649 -4.33 -5.89 23.62
C ASN A 649 -3.82 -4.70 24.43
N LYS A 650 -2.54 -4.34 24.26
CA LYS A 650 -1.95 -3.18 24.91
C LYS A 650 -2.49 -1.87 24.31
N LEU A 651 -2.54 -1.78 22.98
CA LEU A 651 -3.11 -0.62 22.28
C LEU A 651 -4.62 -0.46 22.46
N ASP A 652 -5.37 -1.54 22.72
CA ASP A 652 -6.83 -1.49 22.83
C ASP A 652 -7.31 -0.57 23.97
N THR A 653 -6.46 -0.36 24.97
CA THR A 653 -6.67 0.62 26.05
C THR A 653 -6.69 2.07 25.59
N ASN A 654 -6.17 2.37 24.39
CA ASN A 654 -6.16 3.72 23.81
C ASN A 654 -6.99 3.79 22.52
N VAL A 655 -8.10 4.52 22.65
CA VAL A 655 -9.11 4.77 21.61
C VAL A 655 -8.52 5.34 20.30
N GLY A 656 -7.43 6.12 20.36
CA GLY A 656 -6.82 6.76 19.19
C GLY A 656 -6.04 5.82 18.28
N TYR A 657 -5.51 4.72 18.83
CA TYR A 657 -4.75 3.70 18.09
C TYR A 657 -5.57 2.42 17.86
N SER A 658 -6.38 2.02 18.84
CA SER A 658 -7.14 0.76 18.79
C SER A 658 -8.04 0.68 17.56
N GLN A 659 -8.66 1.79 17.18
CA GLN A 659 -9.73 1.80 16.20
C GLN A 659 -9.37 1.71 14.72
N PHE A 660 -8.10 1.91 14.38
CA PHE A 660 -7.60 1.85 13.01
C PHE A 660 -6.71 0.63 12.76
N LEU A 661 -6.02 0.16 13.80
CA LEU A 661 -5.00 -0.87 13.68
C LEU A 661 -5.46 -2.21 14.26
N SER A 662 -6.15 -2.22 15.40
CA SER A 662 -6.37 -3.46 16.15
C SER A 662 -7.19 -4.51 15.39
N ASP A 663 -8.20 -4.09 14.63
CA ASP A 663 -9.11 -4.99 13.93
C ASP A 663 -8.38 -5.72 12.80
N VAL A 664 -7.72 -4.99 11.90
CA VAL A 664 -7.05 -5.56 10.71
C VAL A 664 -5.98 -6.56 11.12
N PHE A 665 -5.09 -6.19 12.04
CA PHE A 665 -3.96 -7.05 12.42
C PHE A 665 -4.41 -8.25 13.24
N LEU A 666 -5.42 -8.12 14.11
CA LEU A 666 -5.93 -9.29 14.84
C LEU A 666 -6.50 -10.34 13.88
N PHE A 667 -7.16 -9.93 12.78
CA PHE A 667 -7.61 -10.86 11.74
C PHE A 667 -6.45 -11.53 10.98
N VAL A 668 -5.31 -10.83 10.79
CA VAL A 668 -4.08 -11.45 10.24
C VAL A 668 -3.57 -12.56 11.14
N ALA A 669 -3.44 -12.28 12.45
CA ALA A 669 -3.00 -13.27 13.43
C ALA A 669 -3.95 -14.48 13.46
N VAL A 670 -5.27 -14.25 13.42
CA VAL A 670 -6.27 -15.33 13.36
C VAL A 670 -6.08 -16.17 12.10
N ASP A 671 -5.85 -15.57 10.92
CA ASP A 671 -5.73 -16.34 9.67
C ASP A 671 -4.48 -17.23 9.63
N VAL A 672 -3.34 -16.66 10.06
CA VAL A 672 -2.08 -17.38 10.18
C VAL A 672 -2.22 -18.55 11.18
N LEU A 673 -2.77 -18.29 12.37
CA LEU A 673 -2.95 -19.31 13.40
C LEU A 673 -3.96 -20.38 13.00
N ALA A 674 -5.09 -19.99 12.39
CA ALA A 674 -6.10 -20.91 11.88
C ALA A 674 -5.48 -21.88 10.86
N SER A 675 -4.66 -21.36 9.93
CA SER A 675 -3.94 -22.19 8.96
C SER A 675 -2.96 -23.17 9.63
N LEU A 676 -2.26 -22.75 10.68
CA LEU A 676 -1.31 -23.59 11.41
C LEU A 676 -1.97 -24.71 12.24
N THR A 677 -3.27 -24.60 12.55
CA THR A 677 -3.97 -25.67 13.25
C THR A 677 -4.13 -26.97 12.45
N PHE A 678 -3.96 -26.88 11.12
CA PHE A 678 -3.98 -28.00 10.19
C PHE A 678 -2.56 -28.50 9.86
N CYS A 679 -1.53 -28.04 10.58
CA CYS A 679 -0.16 -28.51 10.39
C CYS A 679 -0.03 -29.99 10.80
N ASP A 680 0.78 -30.75 10.05
CA ASP A 680 1.06 -32.16 10.33
C ASP A 680 1.81 -32.37 11.66
N ASP A 681 2.51 -31.35 12.16
CA ASP A 681 3.13 -31.39 13.48
C ASP A 681 2.08 -31.15 14.58
N PRO A 682 1.75 -32.17 15.40
CA PRO A 682 0.69 -32.06 16.40
C PRO A 682 1.02 -31.05 17.52
N LEU A 683 2.30 -30.81 17.82
CA LEU A 683 2.69 -29.83 18.82
C LEU A 683 2.47 -28.40 18.31
N VAL A 684 2.74 -28.17 17.03
CA VAL A 684 2.51 -26.89 16.36
C VAL A 684 1.02 -26.63 16.24
N ALA A 685 0.25 -27.61 15.78
CA ALA A 685 -1.21 -27.53 15.69
C ALA A 685 -1.84 -27.23 17.06
N LEU A 686 -1.38 -27.89 18.14
CA LEU A 686 -1.86 -27.64 19.50
C LEU A 686 -1.52 -26.22 19.96
N LYS A 687 -0.29 -25.74 19.77
CA LYS A 687 0.11 -24.37 20.10
C LYS A 687 -0.68 -23.33 19.30
N ALA A 688 -0.91 -23.58 18.01
CA ALA A 688 -1.71 -22.72 17.17
C ALA A 688 -3.16 -22.63 17.68
N LYS A 689 -3.79 -23.76 18.04
CA LYS A 689 -5.13 -23.77 18.66
C LYS A 689 -5.18 -22.98 19.97
N GLN A 690 -4.18 -23.13 20.84
CA GLN A 690 -4.10 -22.37 22.09
C GLN A 690 -4.02 -20.85 21.84
N LYS A 691 -3.14 -20.42 20.94
CA LYS A 691 -3.00 -19.00 20.57
C LYS A 691 -4.25 -18.46 19.86
N LEU A 692 -4.87 -19.27 19.00
CA LEU A 692 -6.12 -18.91 18.33
C LEU A 692 -7.25 -18.69 19.35
N ALA A 693 -7.35 -19.55 20.37
CA ALA A 693 -8.30 -19.34 21.46
C ALA A 693 -8.02 -18.03 22.24
N MET A 694 -6.75 -17.65 22.40
CA MET A 694 -6.39 -16.34 22.97
C MET A 694 -6.85 -15.18 22.07
N CYS A 695 -6.75 -15.28 20.74
CA CYS A 695 -7.30 -14.28 19.82
C CYS A 695 -8.82 -14.12 19.99
N PHE A 696 -9.56 -15.23 20.04
CA PHE A 696 -11.01 -15.16 20.23
C PHE A 696 -11.38 -14.60 21.60
N SER A 697 -10.64 -14.98 22.65
CA SER A 697 -10.81 -14.38 23.98
C SER A 697 -10.57 -12.86 23.96
N ALA A 698 -9.56 -12.39 23.21
CA ALA A 698 -9.31 -10.97 23.02
C ALA A 698 -10.44 -10.28 22.22
N LEU A 699 -10.89 -10.86 21.11
CA LEU A 699 -12.03 -10.36 20.32
C LEU A 699 -13.33 -10.31 21.13
N ASP A 700 -13.58 -11.33 21.96
CA ASP A 700 -14.76 -11.42 22.80
C ASP A 700 -14.70 -10.46 24.00
N ALA A 701 -13.51 -10.03 24.41
CA ALA A 701 -13.32 -9.01 25.44
C ALA A 701 -13.26 -7.59 24.87
N ALA A 702 -12.90 -7.43 23.59
CA ALA A 702 -12.74 -6.13 22.96
C ALA A 702 -14.08 -5.37 22.88
N ASP A 703 -14.04 -4.11 23.30
CA ASP A 703 -15.24 -3.29 23.38
C ASP A 703 -15.80 -2.95 21.99
N PHE A 704 -14.94 -2.81 20.98
CA PHE A 704 -15.39 -2.56 19.60
C PHE A 704 -16.17 -3.74 18.99
N MET A 705 -16.14 -4.92 19.62
CA MET A 705 -16.93 -6.08 19.19
C MET A 705 -18.33 -6.13 19.83
N GLU A 706 -18.65 -5.22 20.75
CA GLU A 706 -19.97 -5.15 21.38
C GLU A 706 -21.09 -4.97 20.33
N GLY A 707 -22.08 -5.87 20.36
CA GLY A 707 -23.18 -5.87 19.39
C GLY A 707 -22.79 -6.32 17.98
N HIS A 708 -21.58 -6.84 17.76
CA HIS A 708 -21.13 -7.37 16.45
C HIS A 708 -20.81 -8.87 16.49
N ARG A 709 -20.77 -9.48 17.68
CA ARG A 709 -20.54 -10.93 17.83
C ARG A 709 -21.71 -11.71 17.25
N VAL A 710 -21.44 -12.53 16.25
CA VAL A 710 -22.44 -13.36 15.57
C VAL A 710 -22.59 -14.69 16.31
N PRO A 711 -23.77 -15.02 16.87
CA PRO A 711 -23.99 -16.32 17.48
C PRO A 711 -23.91 -17.44 16.43
N LEU A 712 -23.32 -18.58 16.77
CA LEU A 712 -23.22 -19.74 15.86
C LEU A 712 -24.58 -20.16 15.27
N ALA A 713 -25.63 -20.16 16.09
CA ALA A 713 -26.98 -20.54 15.66
C ALA A 713 -27.62 -19.54 14.68
N SER A 714 -27.07 -18.33 14.58
CA SER A 714 -27.54 -17.25 13.72
C SER A 714 -26.61 -16.97 12.54
N SER A 715 -25.49 -17.70 12.44
CA SER A 715 -24.53 -17.55 11.34
C SER A 715 -25.21 -17.88 10.00
N PRO A 716 -25.22 -16.95 9.03
CA PRO A 716 -25.70 -17.26 7.69
C PRO A 716 -24.67 -18.07 6.87
N LEU A 717 -23.42 -18.23 7.36
CA LEU A 717 -22.35 -18.88 6.60
C LEU A 717 -22.63 -20.38 6.45
N THR A 718 -22.86 -20.77 5.21
CA THR A 718 -22.95 -22.18 4.79
C THR A 718 -22.10 -22.37 3.54
N THR A 719 -21.58 -23.58 3.33
CA THR A 719 -20.76 -23.91 2.16
C THR A 719 -21.48 -23.63 0.84
N THR A 720 -22.82 -23.79 0.82
CA THR A 720 -23.66 -23.46 -0.33
C THR A 720 -23.77 -21.95 -0.53
N LEU A 721 -23.96 -21.15 0.53
CA LEU A 721 -24.11 -19.70 0.42
C LEU A 721 -22.81 -18.99 -0.02
N ILE A 722 -21.66 -19.43 0.52
CA ILE A 722 -20.32 -18.93 0.15
C ILE A 722 -20.06 -19.07 -1.37
N ASN A 723 -20.55 -20.16 -1.96
CA ASN A 723 -20.36 -20.44 -3.38
C ASN A 723 -21.45 -19.83 -4.28
N SER A 724 -22.62 -19.49 -3.73
CA SER A 724 -23.81 -19.23 -4.55
C SER A 724 -24.22 -17.77 -4.70
N ASN A 725 -23.98 -16.84 -3.77
CA ASN A 725 -24.63 -15.53 -3.93
C ASN A 725 -24.03 -14.30 -3.23
N ALA A 726 -24.22 -13.19 -3.92
CA ALA A 726 -23.85 -11.82 -3.60
C ALA A 726 -24.71 -11.14 -2.51
N THR A 727 -25.71 -11.85 -1.98
CA THR A 727 -26.62 -11.35 -0.94
C THR A 727 -26.08 -11.57 0.47
N LEU A 728 -24.96 -12.28 0.65
CA LEU A 728 -24.39 -12.57 1.97
C LEU A 728 -24.19 -11.29 2.80
N PHE A 729 -23.67 -10.23 2.19
CA PHE A 729 -23.41 -8.96 2.89
C PHE A 729 -24.69 -8.34 3.47
N HIS A 730 -25.83 -8.51 2.79
CA HIS A 730 -27.11 -8.01 3.27
C HIS A 730 -27.61 -8.71 4.54
N LEU A 731 -27.20 -9.96 4.77
CA LEU A 731 -27.57 -10.69 5.98
C LEU A 731 -26.92 -10.11 7.24
N TYR A 732 -25.80 -9.40 7.07
CA TYR A 732 -25.12 -8.71 8.17
C TYR A 732 -25.57 -7.26 8.36
N ASN A 733 -26.45 -6.72 7.52
CA ASN A 733 -26.93 -5.33 7.67
C ASN A 733 -27.69 -5.10 8.99
N GLN A 734 -28.20 -6.16 9.64
CA GLN A 734 -28.83 -6.04 10.95
C GLN A 734 -27.84 -5.65 12.07
N TYR A 735 -26.54 -5.83 11.86
CA TYR A 735 -25.52 -5.44 12.82
C TYR A 735 -25.14 -3.96 12.63
N PRO A 736 -24.78 -3.24 13.71
CA PRO A 736 -24.39 -1.84 13.59
C PRO A 736 -23.13 -1.65 12.73
N GLN A 737 -22.17 -2.57 12.81
CA GLN A 737 -21.00 -2.61 11.93
C GLN A 737 -20.92 -3.97 11.22
N PRO A 738 -21.57 -4.11 10.06
CA PRO A 738 -21.64 -5.37 9.30
C PRO A 738 -20.29 -6.01 9.01
N ARG A 739 -19.22 -5.21 8.80
CA ARG A 739 -17.86 -5.74 8.56
C ARG A 739 -17.34 -6.56 9.73
N TYR A 740 -17.45 -6.05 10.96
CA TYR A 740 -16.97 -6.77 12.14
C TYR A 740 -17.77 -8.04 12.38
N ALA A 741 -19.09 -7.98 12.18
CA ALA A 741 -19.94 -9.17 12.28
C ALA A 741 -19.56 -10.24 11.25
N LEU A 742 -19.36 -9.85 9.99
CA LEU A 742 -18.93 -10.76 8.93
C LEU A 742 -17.56 -11.38 9.22
N LEU A 743 -16.56 -10.56 9.56
CA LEU A 743 -15.20 -11.05 9.81
C LEU A 743 -15.15 -11.97 11.02
N TYR A 744 -15.83 -11.62 12.12
CA TYR A 744 -15.93 -12.49 13.30
C TYR A 744 -16.59 -13.84 12.97
N ASP A 745 -17.68 -13.81 12.19
CA ASP A 745 -18.39 -15.01 11.78
C ASP A 745 -17.55 -15.89 10.84
N ILE A 746 -16.80 -15.29 9.90
CA ILE A 746 -15.83 -16.00 9.06
C ILE A 746 -14.76 -16.67 9.92
N CYS A 747 -14.19 -15.95 10.89
CA CYS A 747 -13.20 -16.49 11.81
C CYS A 747 -13.74 -17.70 12.54
N ARG A 748 -14.96 -17.61 13.10
CA ARG A 748 -15.59 -18.74 13.79
C ARG A 748 -15.90 -19.90 12.86
N PHE A 749 -16.44 -19.62 11.68
CA PHE A 749 -16.79 -20.62 10.68
C PHE A 749 -15.58 -21.43 10.21
N LEU A 750 -14.42 -20.77 10.06
CA LEU A 750 -13.16 -21.41 9.68
C LEU A 750 -12.37 -21.96 10.87
N SER A 751 -12.76 -21.61 12.11
CA SER A 751 -12.03 -22.00 13.30
C SER A 751 -12.20 -23.50 13.59
N PRO A 752 -11.11 -24.25 13.78
CA PRO A 752 -11.16 -25.65 14.20
C PRO A 752 -11.53 -25.80 15.68
N LEU A 753 -11.69 -24.72 16.45
CA LEU A 753 -11.94 -24.76 17.89
C LEU A 753 -13.28 -25.44 18.22
N ASP A 754 -14.28 -25.27 17.34
CA ASP A 754 -15.63 -25.81 17.54
C ASP A 754 -15.80 -27.20 16.89
N SER A 755 -14.78 -27.72 16.19
CA SER A 755 -14.80 -29.08 15.63
C SER A 755 -14.41 -30.09 16.71
N PRO A 756 -15.22 -31.13 17.00
CA PRO A 756 -14.82 -32.17 17.93
C PRO A 756 -13.52 -32.78 17.43
N SER A 757 -12.48 -32.72 18.27
CA SER A 757 -11.16 -33.26 17.92
C SER A 757 -11.35 -34.71 17.46
N PRO A 758 -10.87 -35.11 16.28
CA PRO A 758 -10.81 -36.52 15.94
C PRO A 758 -9.86 -37.16 16.96
N LEU A 759 -10.44 -37.92 17.89
CA LEU A 759 -9.73 -38.71 18.88
C LEU A 759 -9.08 -39.93 18.23
#